data_AF-A0A8H5QHM5-F1
#
_entry.id   AF-A0A8H5QHM5-F1
#
_cell.length_a   1.000
_cell.length_b   1.000
_cell.length_c   1.000
_cell.angle_alpha   90.00
_cell.angle_beta   90.00
_cell.angle_gamma   90.00
#
_symmetry.space_group_name_H-M   'P 1'
#
loop_
_entity.id
_entity.type
_entity.pdbx_description
1 polymer ?
#
loop_
_entity_poly.entity_id
_entity_poly.type
_entity_poly.pdbx_seq_one_letter_code
_entity_poly.pdbx_strand_id
1 'polypeptide(L)'
;MKFGPAFYITVSLACNIAGVDAGSKLFSGATIIAWDEFEPEPRVLRDGYLLVEDDRIANITTSKPSRLPRNIEVIDASNQIISPGFIDTHRHGWQTAFKTLGSNTTLAQYFGRYGEFAAAPHFTPEDVYWGQLAGLLEALNAGVTTSLDHAHHTWSNEIAYAGLNASIESGARVFWAYAFHDVPVLNYTVKDQIPNFIDMAESGILQGTNVELGIAYDSFGPNPPDVAKEVANLARDYNVSVVTTHSLAGPFGVSNLPEDIHSFDLLNTSIPVVFSHGSFLTATSANLLRQTNQYLSITPESEMHYGHTHPHSYYIQDQAALGVDTHFTYSTDILTQARIWLQSVRYFFFDRVLSGWEVPKNNPMSVVQAFSLATRAGGLALRRPELGTIREGAKADLIAWNAAESPSLLGWTDPIAAIMLHASVGDILHVMVNGDFVKRDGKLAIANYETIRRRFLESARRIKNIYQDLDYPSLGGEFNGGGNDYGEARVADTERGKSNGCYCNLGNYKDECLGAVVGDAEDGRLGRKWHHSHYKRVIVGSDDRLLGISNQIINLRSAAFFFTSARAQLLHCYEMSEKSPKSASPRSPESQGPVATAAQALEVDDVPEGEEDDPGLGEDSESSTASITSSILHYRTINGRTYHSERGNAAYWGSNDERQSEAMDIAHHMFTLSQDGELHLAPLNDSIQYPGCEVIGTDISPIQPSWVPPNVKFEIEDFNQDWTFPAESFDYVHLRYLVGCVPNWDNLFEQAFKVLKPGGWVESFEASAIIESDDDSVKPDSALAQWGPIFIKASKTIGNTFTVVGDNLQRPGIEKAGFTDVKQWDSKLPLNPFPKDPKLKQIGQFGEMFSTQDTEGLVLFVANTLGWTPEEVHVYIAKFRQEIRDRRNHPYIRLKTVWARKPE
;
A
#
# COMPACT_ATOMS: atom_id res chain seq x y z
N MET A 1 55.81 -17.97 9.92
CA MET A 1 56.47 -17.39 11.12
C MET A 1 55.39 -16.86 12.05
N LYS A 2 55.61 -16.80 13.37
CA LYS A 2 54.65 -16.15 14.28
C LYS A 2 54.83 -14.64 14.22
N PHE A 3 53.77 -13.91 13.90
CA PHE A 3 53.64 -12.48 14.23
C PHE A 3 52.68 -12.37 15.42
N GLY A 4 52.93 -11.40 16.32
CA GLY A 4 52.19 -11.24 17.57
C GLY A 4 51.10 -10.15 17.48
N PRO A 5 50.21 -10.07 18.49
CA PRO A 5 49.16 -9.05 18.54
C PRO A 5 49.76 -7.68 18.85
N ALA A 6 49.75 -6.77 17.86
CA ALA A 6 50.36 -5.45 17.98
C ALA A 6 49.71 -4.39 17.06
N PHE A 7 48.38 -4.34 17.01
CA PHE A 7 47.65 -3.24 16.34
C PHE A 7 46.42 -2.72 17.11
N TYR A 8 46.46 -2.81 18.45
CA TYR A 8 45.68 -1.89 19.28
C TYR A 8 46.23 -0.48 19.05
N ILE A 9 45.61 0.27 18.14
CA ILE A 9 45.80 1.72 18.09
C ILE A 9 45.07 2.29 19.30
N THR A 10 45.80 2.47 20.40
CA THR A 10 45.40 3.39 21.45
C THR A 10 45.41 4.80 20.88
N VAL A 11 44.33 5.15 20.19
CA VAL A 11 43.84 6.52 20.15
C VAL A 11 43.65 6.89 21.62
N SER A 12 44.60 7.66 22.16
CA SER A 12 44.48 8.12 23.54
C SER A 12 43.15 8.84 23.67
N LEU A 13 42.37 8.50 24.71
CA LEU A 13 41.28 9.36 25.18
C LEU A 13 41.87 10.64 25.80
N ALA A 14 42.53 11.44 24.96
CA ALA A 14 42.51 12.88 25.04
C ALA A 14 41.10 13.36 24.64
N CYS A 15 40.09 12.86 25.36
CA CYS A 15 38.79 13.45 25.48
C CYS A 15 38.98 14.77 26.24
N ASN A 16 39.56 15.75 25.54
CA ASN A 16 39.22 17.14 25.73
C ASN A 16 37.77 17.31 25.26
N ILE A 17 36.86 16.71 26.04
CA ILE A 17 35.59 17.33 26.35
C ILE A 17 35.99 18.67 26.96
N ALA A 18 36.12 19.69 26.10
CA ALA A 18 36.15 21.06 26.55
C ALA A 18 34.80 21.24 27.23
N GLY A 19 34.81 21.17 28.57
CA GLY A 19 33.61 20.99 29.37
C GLY A 19 32.55 21.99 28.94
N VAL A 20 31.53 21.49 28.24
CA VAL A 20 30.39 22.29 27.85
C VAL A 20 29.70 22.63 29.15
N ASP A 21 29.87 23.86 29.59
CA ASP A 21 29.17 24.40 30.75
C ASP A 21 27.68 24.25 30.41
N ALA A 22 26.99 23.32 31.08
CA ALA A 22 25.62 22.91 30.79
C ALA A 22 24.63 23.98 31.28
N GLY A 23 24.87 25.22 30.85
CA GLY A 23 24.05 26.38 31.12
C GLY A 23 22.70 26.20 30.45
N SER A 24 21.66 26.54 31.20
CA SER A 24 20.31 26.73 30.68
C SER A 24 20.34 27.70 29.50
N LYS A 25 19.49 27.49 28.49
CA LYS A 25 19.47 28.28 27.25
C LYS A 25 18.06 28.82 27.04
N LEU A 26 17.91 30.13 26.80
CA LEU A 26 16.61 30.79 26.57
C LEU A 26 16.55 31.36 25.16
N PHE A 27 15.77 30.74 24.29
CA PHE A 27 15.35 31.37 23.05
C PHE A 27 14.24 32.40 23.35
N SER A 28 14.26 33.53 22.66
CA SER A 28 13.34 34.64 22.90
C SER A 28 12.87 35.31 21.62
N GLY A 29 11.57 35.63 21.52
CA GLY A 29 10.95 36.25 20.34
C GLY A 29 10.64 35.30 19.18
N ALA A 30 10.80 33.99 19.38
CA ALA A 30 10.64 32.99 18.33
C ALA A 30 9.16 32.74 17.96
N THR A 31 8.89 32.40 16.71
CA THR A 31 7.69 31.62 16.38
C THR A 31 7.98 30.14 16.60
N ILE A 32 7.33 29.53 17.57
CA ILE A 32 7.61 28.15 18.01
C ILE A 32 6.49 27.23 17.53
N ILE A 33 6.83 26.14 16.86
CA ILE A 33 5.90 25.08 16.47
C ILE A 33 5.90 24.02 17.58
N ALA A 34 4.91 24.09 18.47
CA ALA A 34 4.79 23.32 19.70
C ALA A 34 3.64 22.30 19.65
N TRP A 35 3.60 21.38 20.61
CA TRP A 35 2.50 20.44 20.79
C TRP A 35 1.91 20.53 22.19
N ASP A 36 0.62 20.19 22.28
CA ASP A 36 -0.02 19.81 23.54
C ASP A 36 -0.01 18.29 23.70
N GLU A 37 0.00 17.81 24.94
CA GLU A 37 0.43 16.45 25.30
C GLU A 37 -0.40 15.32 24.64
N PHE A 38 -1.64 15.61 24.25
CA PHE A 38 -2.58 14.64 23.68
C PHE A 38 -3.01 14.95 22.25
N GLU A 39 -2.66 16.12 21.70
CA GLU A 39 -3.14 16.57 20.40
C GLU A 39 -2.30 15.99 19.24
N PRO A 40 -2.92 15.64 18.10
CA PRO A 40 -2.20 15.20 16.91
C PRO A 40 -1.51 16.36 16.19
N GLU A 41 -2.19 17.50 16.07
CA GLU A 41 -1.70 18.67 15.34
C GLU A 41 -0.84 19.61 16.21
N PRO A 42 0.19 20.26 15.64
CA PRO A 42 0.98 21.27 16.33
C PRO A 42 0.23 22.60 16.48
N ARG A 43 0.44 23.28 17.61
CA ARG A 43 0.07 24.68 17.82
C ARG A 43 1.25 25.62 17.53
N VAL A 44 0.95 26.76 16.93
CA VAL A 44 1.94 27.81 16.64
C VAL A 44 1.88 28.90 17.71
N LEU A 45 2.98 29.08 18.44
CA LEU A 45 3.18 30.20 19.36
C LEU A 45 3.95 31.34 18.68
N ARG A 46 3.53 32.58 18.92
CA ARG A 46 4.21 33.80 18.45
C ARG A 46 4.93 34.51 19.58
N ASP A 47 6.00 35.22 19.23
CA ASP A 47 6.82 36.04 20.13
C ASP A 47 7.24 35.29 21.41
N GLY A 48 7.48 33.98 21.24
CA GLY A 48 7.59 33.01 22.31
C GLY A 48 8.97 32.96 22.96
N TYR A 49 8.97 32.41 24.16
CA TYR A 49 10.14 32.06 24.94
C TYR A 49 10.19 30.54 25.12
N LEU A 50 11.35 29.95 24.85
CA LEU A 50 11.62 28.53 25.05
C LEU A 50 12.84 28.40 25.95
N LEU A 51 12.64 27.87 27.15
CA LEU A 51 13.69 27.59 28.12
C LEU A 51 14.13 26.14 28.00
N VAL A 52 15.41 25.93 27.74
CA VAL A 52 16.11 24.65 27.88
C VAL A 52 16.85 24.64 29.21
N GLU A 53 16.69 23.58 30.00
CA GLU A 53 17.52 23.26 31.16
C GLU A 53 18.08 21.85 30.95
N ASP A 54 19.39 21.68 31.13
CA ASP A 54 20.14 20.47 30.81
C ASP A 54 19.77 19.92 29.40
N ASP A 55 19.15 18.73 29.35
CA ASP A 55 18.79 18.02 28.12
C ASP A 55 17.34 18.25 27.63
N ARG A 56 16.57 19.12 28.30
CA ARG A 56 15.10 19.21 28.17
C ARG A 56 14.56 20.62 28.02
N ILE A 57 13.38 20.69 27.41
CA ILE A 57 12.55 21.89 27.34
C ILE A 57 11.84 22.03 28.69
N ALA A 58 12.30 22.98 29.51
CA ALA A 58 11.80 23.20 30.86
C ALA A 58 10.54 24.09 30.92
N ASN A 59 10.39 25.05 29.99
CA ASN A 59 9.20 25.90 29.90
C ASN A 59 9.00 26.48 28.50
N ILE A 60 7.73 26.63 28.08
CA ILE A 60 7.35 27.30 26.82
C ILE A 60 6.23 28.31 27.09
N THR A 61 6.43 29.58 26.73
CA THR A 61 5.51 30.66 27.11
C THR A 61 5.54 31.84 26.14
N THR A 62 4.42 32.56 25.98
CA THR A 62 4.35 33.84 25.25
C THR A 62 4.69 35.04 26.13
N SER A 63 4.85 34.83 27.44
CA SER A 63 5.20 35.88 28.42
C SER A 63 6.59 35.64 28.98
N LYS A 64 7.47 36.64 28.88
CA LYS A 64 8.87 36.55 29.32
C LYS A 64 8.97 35.96 30.75
N PRO A 65 9.70 34.85 30.96
CA PRO A 65 9.79 34.21 32.28
C PRO A 65 10.25 35.18 33.37
N SER A 66 9.48 35.28 34.46
CA SER A 66 9.75 36.21 35.57
C SER A 66 10.89 35.78 36.49
N ARG A 67 11.38 34.55 36.31
CA ARG A 67 12.52 33.96 37.01
C ARG A 67 13.29 33.12 35.99
N LEU A 68 14.60 33.26 35.98
CA LEU A 68 15.51 32.50 35.12
C LEU A 68 16.60 31.84 35.99
N PRO A 69 17.20 30.73 35.53
CA PRO A 69 18.45 30.18 36.05
C PRO A 69 19.59 31.21 36.13
N ARG A 70 20.61 30.88 36.92
CA ARG A 70 21.88 31.62 36.93
C ARG A 70 22.73 31.13 35.75
N ASN A 71 23.58 32.00 35.20
CA ASN A 71 24.46 31.69 34.07
C ASN A 71 23.71 31.22 32.80
N ILE A 72 22.48 31.71 32.59
CA ILE A 72 21.66 31.39 31.41
C ILE A 72 22.23 32.03 30.13
N GLU A 73 22.36 31.26 29.05
CA GLU A 73 22.60 31.80 27.71
C GLU A 73 21.27 32.31 27.14
N VAL A 74 21.20 33.58 26.75
CA VAL A 74 20.00 34.15 26.10
C VAL A 74 20.27 34.31 24.62
N ILE A 75 19.45 33.64 23.80
CA ILE A 75 19.49 33.67 22.35
C ILE A 75 18.32 34.54 21.86
N ASP A 76 18.63 35.56 21.09
CA ASP A 76 17.64 36.32 20.34
C ASP A 76 17.22 35.50 19.12
N ALA A 77 15.94 35.14 19.08
CA ALA A 77 15.30 34.39 18.00
C ALA A 77 14.11 35.18 17.44
N SER A 78 14.11 36.51 17.62
CA SER A 78 13.05 37.40 17.12
C SER A 78 12.84 37.24 15.61
N ASN A 79 11.60 36.94 15.22
CA ASN A 79 11.18 36.63 13.83
C ASN A 79 11.75 35.33 13.25
N GLN A 80 12.54 34.54 13.99
CA GLN A 80 12.97 33.21 13.58
C GLN A 80 11.86 32.17 13.85
N ILE A 81 11.90 31.04 13.14
CA ILE A 81 11.03 29.89 13.41
C ILE A 81 11.83 28.84 14.19
N ILE A 82 11.23 28.24 15.21
CA ILE A 82 11.78 27.06 15.92
C ILE A 82 10.82 25.88 15.73
N SER A 83 11.35 24.74 15.30
CA SER A 83 10.66 23.46 15.13
C SER A 83 11.37 22.35 15.90
N PRO A 84 10.74 21.19 16.13
CA PRO A 84 11.48 19.99 16.54
C PRO A 84 12.58 19.67 15.53
N GLY A 85 13.58 18.92 16.00
CA GLY A 85 14.47 18.15 15.14
C GLY A 85 13.70 17.19 14.22
N PHE A 86 14.18 17.03 12.99
CA PHE A 86 13.69 15.97 12.12
C PHE A 86 14.15 14.61 12.63
N ILE A 87 13.30 13.60 12.44
CA ILE A 87 13.60 12.21 12.79
C ILE A 87 13.64 11.41 11.50
N ASP A 88 14.72 10.66 11.33
CA ASP A 88 14.98 9.80 10.19
C ASP A 88 14.83 8.34 10.64
N THR A 89 13.70 7.73 10.33
CA THR A 89 13.36 6.39 10.83
C THR A 89 13.99 5.23 10.06
N HIS A 90 14.83 5.48 9.06
CA HIS A 90 15.61 4.43 8.40
C HIS A 90 16.79 5.01 7.62
N ARG A 91 18.01 4.57 7.93
CA ARG A 91 19.27 5.05 7.32
C ARG A 91 20.30 3.92 7.20
N HIS A 92 21.20 4.05 6.23
CA HIS A 92 22.47 3.30 6.16
C HIS A 92 23.67 4.27 6.12
N GLY A 93 24.20 4.65 7.29
CA GLY A 93 25.15 5.76 7.42
C GLY A 93 26.51 5.52 6.76
N TRP A 94 27.06 4.31 6.87
CA TRP A 94 28.38 3.93 6.34
C TRP A 94 28.50 4.11 4.82
N GLN A 95 27.39 3.99 4.07
CA GLN A 95 27.34 4.10 2.62
C GLN A 95 27.68 5.50 2.08
N THR A 96 27.82 6.51 2.94
CA THR A 96 28.30 7.86 2.57
C THR A 96 29.55 7.83 1.67
N ALA A 97 30.43 6.82 1.84
CA ALA A 97 31.63 6.63 1.02
C ALA A 97 31.35 6.34 -0.48
N PHE A 98 30.14 5.89 -0.84
CA PHE A 98 29.71 5.66 -2.21
C PHE A 98 29.19 6.92 -2.94
N LYS A 99 29.20 8.10 -2.31
CA LYS A 99 28.54 9.29 -2.87
C LYS A 99 28.90 9.57 -4.33
N THR A 100 27.88 9.77 -5.16
CA THR A 100 27.93 9.93 -6.64
C THR A 100 28.29 8.69 -7.47
N LEU A 101 28.40 7.49 -6.90
CA LEU A 101 28.69 6.26 -7.68
C LEU A 101 27.42 5.56 -8.21
N GLY A 102 26.28 5.70 -7.54
CA GLY A 102 25.03 4.98 -7.87
C GLY A 102 23.90 5.83 -8.48
N SER A 103 24.21 6.93 -9.17
CA SER A 103 23.20 7.94 -9.55
C SER A 103 22.07 7.44 -10.47
N ASN A 104 22.27 6.30 -11.13
CA ASN A 104 21.32 5.69 -12.06
C ASN A 104 21.07 4.21 -11.71
N THR A 105 21.14 3.84 -10.44
CA THR A 105 21.12 2.45 -9.94
C THR A 105 19.71 2.02 -9.53
N THR A 106 19.19 0.95 -10.16
CA THR A 106 17.96 0.24 -9.74
C THR A 106 18.20 -0.66 -8.52
N LEU A 107 17.16 -1.08 -7.79
CA LEU A 107 17.32 -1.91 -6.57
C LEU A 107 18.08 -3.23 -6.84
N ALA A 108 17.84 -3.88 -7.98
CA ALA A 108 18.56 -5.08 -8.38
C ALA A 108 20.05 -4.83 -8.64
N GLN A 109 20.40 -3.69 -9.25
CA GLN A 109 21.80 -3.28 -9.40
C GLN A 109 22.43 -2.87 -8.07
N TYR A 110 21.64 -2.35 -7.12
CA TYR A 110 22.09 -2.05 -5.76
C TYR A 110 22.50 -3.33 -5.03
N PHE A 111 21.64 -4.35 -4.93
CA PHE A 111 21.99 -5.61 -4.26
C PHE A 111 23.25 -6.26 -4.86
N GLY A 112 23.38 -6.28 -6.19
CA GLY A 112 24.52 -6.87 -6.89
C GLY A 112 25.82 -6.04 -6.90
N ARG A 113 25.86 -4.84 -6.29
CA ARG A 113 27.02 -3.93 -6.38
C ARG A 113 27.30 -3.10 -5.13
N TYR A 114 26.29 -2.47 -4.54
CA TYR A 114 26.42 -1.49 -3.46
C TYR A 114 25.86 -1.95 -2.11
N GLY A 115 24.96 -2.94 -2.11
CA GLY A 115 24.43 -3.57 -0.90
C GLY A 115 25.52 -4.22 -0.04
N GLU A 116 25.20 -4.43 1.22
CA GLU A 116 26.10 -4.95 2.26
C GLU A 116 26.93 -6.17 1.84
N PHE A 117 26.31 -7.19 1.23
CA PHE A 117 27.03 -8.40 0.82
C PHE A 117 28.05 -8.17 -0.30
N ALA A 118 27.79 -7.20 -1.18
CA ALA A 118 28.71 -6.78 -2.25
C ALA A 118 29.80 -5.81 -1.73
N ALA A 119 29.50 -5.03 -0.69
CA ALA A 119 30.43 -4.08 -0.09
C ALA A 119 31.42 -4.72 0.90
N ALA A 120 31.00 -5.78 1.62
CA ALA A 120 31.77 -6.45 2.67
C ALA A 120 33.25 -6.79 2.32
N PRO A 121 33.59 -7.33 1.13
CA PRO A 121 34.99 -7.64 0.79
C PRO A 121 35.83 -6.43 0.36
N HIS A 122 35.25 -5.22 0.33
CA HIS A 122 35.88 -4.02 -0.23
C HIS A 122 36.12 -2.90 0.81
N PHE A 123 35.40 -2.91 1.93
CA PHE A 123 35.52 -1.91 3.00
C PHE A 123 36.51 -2.32 4.09
N THR A 124 37.03 -1.33 4.82
CA THR A 124 37.84 -1.54 6.03
C THR A 124 37.20 -0.81 7.22
N PRO A 125 37.61 -1.08 8.48
CA PRO A 125 37.15 -0.33 9.64
C PRO A 125 37.30 1.20 9.49
N GLU A 126 38.39 1.71 8.89
CA GLU A 126 38.52 3.15 8.67
C GLU A 126 37.42 3.68 7.73
N ASP A 127 37.07 2.97 6.66
CA ASP A 127 36.08 3.45 5.69
C ASP A 127 34.66 3.49 6.25
N VAL A 128 34.29 2.47 7.02
CA VAL A 128 32.98 2.43 7.70
C VAL A 128 32.89 3.53 8.75
N TYR A 129 33.93 3.72 9.59
CA TYR A 129 33.95 4.81 10.58
C TYR A 129 33.89 6.20 9.92
N TRP A 130 34.73 6.49 8.91
CA TRP A 130 34.72 7.82 8.28
C TRP A 130 33.48 8.05 7.40
N GLY A 131 32.92 7.00 6.80
CA GLY A 131 31.64 7.06 6.08
C GLY A 131 30.47 7.36 7.02
N GLN A 132 30.31 6.56 8.08
CA GLN A 132 29.26 6.73 9.09
C GLN A 132 29.30 8.12 9.73
N LEU A 133 30.48 8.57 10.17
CA LEU A 133 30.66 9.88 10.80
C LEU A 133 30.32 11.01 9.82
N ALA A 134 30.78 10.95 8.56
CA ALA A 134 30.48 11.97 7.57
C ALA A 134 28.97 12.05 7.23
N GLY A 135 28.29 10.91 7.14
CA GLY A 135 26.85 10.85 6.87
C GLY A 135 26.00 11.43 8.00
N LEU A 136 26.33 11.10 9.26
CA LEU A 136 25.64 11.63 10.44
C LEU A 136 25.90 13.13 10.62
N LEU A 137 27.11 13.63 10.35
CA LEU A 137 27.37 15.07 10.40
C LEU A 137 26.65 15.85 9.28
N GLU A 138 26.43 15.25 8.13
CA GLU A 138 25.60 15.85 7.07
C GLU A 138 24.11 15.89 7.48
N ALA A 139 23.62 14.82 8.13
CA ALA A 139 22.26 14.74 8.69
C ALA A 139 22.00 15.82 9.75
N LEU A 140 22.95 16.01 10.69
CA LEU A 140 22.90 17.08 11.68
C LEU A 140 22.94 18.48 11.04
N ASN A 141 23.69 18.65 9.95
CA ASN A 141 23.65 19.90 9.18
C ASN A 141 22.28 20.13 8.50
N ALA A 142 21.60 19.06 8.11
CA ALA A 142 20.25 19.05 7.55
C ALA A 142 19.11 19.12 8.58
N GLY A 143 19.40 19.23 9.88
CA GLY A 143 18.39 19.32 10.94
C GLY A 143 17.82 17.98 11.41
N VAL A 144 18.34 16.87 10.93
CA VAL A 144 18.05 15.54 11.47
C VAL A 144 18.78 15.41 12.81
N THR A 145 18.04 15.34 13.91
CA THR A 145 18.60 15.20 15.27
C THR A 145 18.65 13.74 15.72
N THR A 146 17.76 12.91 15.17
CA THR A 146 17.60 11.50 15.50
C THR A 146 17.60 10.65 14.23
N SER A 147 18.39 9.57 14.22
CA SER A 147 18.39 8.57 13.14
C SER A 147 18.24 7.15 13.69
N LEU A 148 17.49 6.31 12.99
CA LEU A 148 17.54 4.85 13.10
C LEU A 148 18.47 4.31 12.01
N ASP A 149 19.69 3.95 12.41
CA ASP A 149 20.70 3.41 11.52
C ASP A 149 20.58 1.88 11.49
N HIS A 150 20.17 1.34 10.34
CA HIS A 150 20.11 -0.08 10.07
C HIS A 150 21.55 -0.54 9.72
N ALA A 151 22.30 -0.97 10.74
CA ALA A 151 23.76 -1.06 10.70
C ALA A 151 24.27 -2.36 10.05
N HIS A 152 23.81 -2.67 8.84
CA HIS A 152 24.23 -3.81 7.99
C HIS A 152 25.69 -3.78 7.50
N HIS A 153 26.59 -3.10 8.21
CA HIS A 153 28.06 -3.16 8.04
C HIS A 153 28.75 -4.04 9.09
N THR A 154 27.98 -4.84 9.85
CA THR A 154 28.41 -5.73 10.94
C THR A 154 29.17 -6.97 10.44
N TRP A 155 30.03 -6.83 9.44
CA TRP A 155 30.74 -7.92 8.77
C TRP A 155 31.96 -8.47 9.53
N SER A 156 32.36 -7.81 10.61
CA SER A 156 33.31 -8.30 11.62
C SER A 156 33.21 -7.46 12.89
N ASN A 157 33.75 -7.96 14.02
CA ASN A 157 33.82 -7.20 15.27
C ASN A 157 34.48 -5.82 15.10
N GLU A 158 35.60 -5.75 14.37
CA GLU A 158 36.35 -4.50 14.15
C GLU A 158 35.55 -3.49 13.31
N ILE A 159 34.79 -3.94 12.32
CA ILE A 159 33.99 -3.07 11.44
C ILE A 159 32.69 -2.63 12.15
N ALA A 160 32.05 -3.52 12.92
CA ALA A 160 30.90 -3.18 13.75
C ALA A 160 31.27 -2.13 14.81
N TYR A 161 32.38 -2.31 15.53
CA TYR A 161 32.89 -1.30 16.47
C TYR A 161 33.28 0.01 15.77
N ALA A 162 33.74 -0.02 14.52
CA ALA A 162 34.05 1.18 13.77
C ALA A 162 32.80 2.06 13.49
N GLY A 163 31.70 1.46 13.02
CA GLY A 163 30.44 2.19 12.82
C GLY A 163 29.78 2.63 14.13
N LEU A 164 29.86 1.81 15.18
CA LEU A 164 29.37 2.19 16.51
C LEU A 164 30.11 3.41 17.07
N ASN A 165 31.44 3.39 17.06
CA ASN A 165 32.26 4.52 17.55
C ASN A 165 32.06 5.80 16.73
N ALA A 166 31.91 5.69 15.41
CA ALA A 166 31.56 6.84 14.56
C ALA A 166 30.19 7.44 14.88
N SER A 167 29.22 6.59 15.25
CA SER A 167 27.89 7.02 15.68
C SER A 167 27.97 7.78 17.02
N ILE A 168 28.75 7.27 17.98
CA ILE A 168 28.99 7.92 19.27
C ILE A 168 29.70 9.28 19.10
N GLU A 169 30.75 9.35 18.27
CA GLU A 169 31.52 10.59 18.04
C GLU A 169 30.74 11.66 17.25
N SER A 170 29.71 11.28 16.50
CA SER A 170 28.89 12.23 15.72
C SER A 170 28.13 13.26 16.56
N GLY A 171 27.81 12.93 17.81
CA GLY A 171 26.92 13.72 18.67
C GLY A 171 25.42 13.64 18.31
N ALA A 172 25.04 12.99 17.21
CA ALA A 172 23.64 12.73 16.86
C ALA A 172 22.97 11.78 17.87
N ARG A 173 21.64 11.81 17.95
CA ARG A 173 20.88 10.71 18.58
C ARG A 173 20.78 9.57 17.58
N VAL A 174 21.33 8.41 17.91
CA VAL A 174 21.33 7.25 16.99
C VAL A 174 20.75 6.03 17.68
N PHE A 175 19.65 5.52 17.14
CA PHE A 175 19.20 4.16 17.41
C PHE A 175 20.01 3.26 16.46
N TRP A 176 21.12 2.73 16.97
CA TRP A 176 22.09 2.00 16.17
C TRP A 176 21.73 0.52 16.19
N ALA A 177 21.06 0.06 15.14
CA ALA A 177 20.49 -1.27 15.07
C ALA A 177 21.51 -2.27 14.51
N TYR A 178 22.14 -3.05 15.39
CA TYR A 178 23.12 -4.06 15.02
C TYR A 178 22.47 -5.08 14.09
N ALA A 179 22.94 -5.18 12.84
CA ALA A 179 22.38 -6.12 11.89
C ALA A 179 22.92 -7.54 12.11
N PHE A 180 22.02 -8.52 12.14
CA PHE A 180 22.38 -9.93 12.10
C PHE A 180 22.16 -10.51 10.71
N HIS A 181 23.22 -10.95 10.04
CA HIS A 181 23.12 -11.60 8.74
C HIS A 181 24.30 -12.53 8.49
N ASP A 182 24.12 -13.59 7.68
CA ASP A 182 25.25 -14.38 7.22
C ASP A 182 25.98 -13.65 6.09
N VAL A 183 27.31 -13.58 6.14
CA VAL A 183 28.17 -12.88 5.18
C VAL A 183 29.10 -13.91 4.51
N PRO A 184 28.64 -14.64 3.47
CA PRO A 184 29.32 -15.85 3.01
C PRO A 184 30.72 -15.58 2.44
N VAL A 185 30.92 -14.42 1.81
CA VAL A 185 32.20 -14.00 1.22
C VAL A 185 33.32 -13.81 2.25
N LEU A 186 32.97 -13.57 3.53
CA LEU A 186 33.92 -13.47 4.65
C LEU A 186 33.93 -14.71 5.56
N ASN A 187 33.03 -15.68 5.34
CA ASN A 187 32.77 -16.78 6.28
C ASN A 187 32.49 -16.26 7.71
N TYR A 188 31.60 -15.28 7.82
CA TYR A 188 31.19 -14.69 9.10
C TYR A 188 29.66 -14.80 9.22
N THR A 189 29.18 -15.51 10.24
CA THR A 189 27.76 -15.88 10.38
C THR A 189 27.07 -15.09 11.49
N VAL A 190 25.74 -15.17 11.55
CA VAL A 190 24.94 -14.69 12.70
C VAL A 190 25.50 -15.22 14.03
N LYS A 191 25.99 -16.46 14.08
CA LYS A 191 26.54 -17.07 15.31
C LYS A 191 27.90 -16.51 15.71
N ASP A 192 28.67 -15.98 14.77
CA ASP A 192 29.93 -15.28 15.04
C ASP A 192 29.69 -13.82 15.49
N GLN A 193 28.51 -13.27 15.16
CA GLN A 193 28.09 -11.92 15.53
C GLN A 193 27.49 -11.84 16.95
N ILE A 194 26.78 -12.88 17.40
CA ILE A 194 26.13 -12.90 18.73
C ILE A 194 27.08 -12.53 19.89
N PRO A 195 28.31 -13.10 19.99
CA PRO A 195 29.26 -12.70 21.03
C PRO A 195 29.68 -11.22 20.96
N ASN A 196 29.73 -10.64 19.77
CA ASN A 196 30.10 -9.23 19.55
C ASN A 196 28.96 -8.28 19.95
N PHE A 197 27.71 -8.65 19.63
CA PHE A 197 26.53 -7.93 20.10
C PHE A 197 26.42 -7.94 21.63
N ILE A 198 26.65 -9.10 22.26
CA ILE A 198 26.65 -9.25 23.73
C ILE A 198 27.75 -8.38 24.36
N ASP A 199 28.97 -8.38 23.83
CA ASP A 199 30.07 -7.53 24.28
C ASP A 199 29.72 -6.03 24.17
N MET A 200 29.07 -5.60 23.08
CA MET A 200 28.57 -4.22 22.94
C MET A 200 27.47 -3.87 23.96
N ALA A 201 26.56 -4.81 24.26
CA ALA A 201 25.49 -4.60 25.24
C ALA A 201 26.00 -4.57 26.69
N GLU A 202 26.97 -5.42 27.04
CA GLU A 202 27.45 -5.60 28.43
C GLU A 202 28.66 -4.72 28.79
N SER A 203 29.48 -4.30 27.82
CA SER A 203 30.68 -3.47 28.07
C SER A 203 30.38 -2.08 28.64
N GLY A 204 29.14 -1.60 28.49
CA GLY A 204 28.75 -0.26 28.92
C GLY A 204 29.24 0.88 28.01
N ILE A 205 29.74 0.59 26.80
CA ILE A 205 30.27 1.58 25.84
C ILE A 205 29.28 2.71 25.50
N LEU A 206 27.98 2.45 25.61
CA LEU A 206 26.91 3.42 25.35
C LEU A 206 26.54 4.32 26.54
N GLN A 207 27.05 4.04 27.75
CA GLN A 207 26.62 4.75 28.97
C GLN A 207 27.01 6.23 28.92
N GLY A 208 26.01 7.11 28.96
CA GLY A 208 26.20 8.56 28.86
C GLY A 208 26.40 9.09 27.43
N THR A 209 26.23 8.26 26.40
CA THR A 209 26.25 8.66 25.00
C THR A 209 24.84 9.05 24.49
N ASN A 210 24.77 9.58 23.27
CA ASN A 210 23.50 9.82 22.56
C ASN A 210 23.02 8.60 21.75
N VAL A 211 23.69 7.44 21.88
CA VAL A 211 23.47 6.25 21.06
C VAL A 211 22.83 5.13 21.88
N GLU A 212 21.81 4.49 21.31
CA GLU A 212 21.02 3.42 21.91
C GLU A 212 21.11 2.16 21.03
N LEU A 213 21.30 0.98 21.63
CA LEU A 213 21.48 -0.28 20.89
C LEU A 213 20.13 -0.82 20.41
N GLY A 214 20.01 -1.09 19.11
CA GLY A 214 18.90 -1.80 18.50
C GLY A 214 19.34 -3.12 17.84
N ILE A 215 18.41 -3.80 17.19
CA ILE A 215 18.67 -4.95 16.31
C ILE A 215 18.09 -4.70 14.91
N ALA A 216 18.85 -5.08 13.89
CA ALA A 216 18.39 -5.12 12.50
C ALA A 216 18.38 -6.59 12.02
N TYR A 217 17.31 -7.01 11.36
CA TYR A 217 17.19 -8.39 10.86
C TYR A 217 16.19 -8.51 9.71
N ASP A 218 16.63 -9.11 8.59
CA ASP A 218 15.87 -9.17 7.33
C ASP A 218 15.50 -10.59 6.88
N SER A 219 15.64 -11.56 7.79
CA SER A 219 15.31 -12.97 7.56
C SER A 219 14.21 -13.47 8.51
N PHE A 220 13.25 -12.61 8.85
CA PHE A 220 12.07 -12.99 9.63
C PHE A 220 11.00 -13.68 8.78
N GLY A 221 11.03 -13.49 7.45
CA GLY A 221 10.04 -13.96 6.46
C GLY A 221 9.57 -15.40 6.56
N PRO A 222 8.54 -15.79 5.78
CA PRO A 222 7.63 -16.92 6.06
C PRO A 222 8.26 -18.32 6.12
N ASN A 223 9.55 -18.46 5.78
CA ASN A 223 10.36 -19.64 6.03
C ASN A 223 11.67 -19.21 6.72
N PRO A 224 11.64 -18.81 8.00
CA PRO A 224 12.78 -18.18 8.65
C PRO A 224 13.82 -19.25 9.07
N PRO A 225 15.13 -18.93 9.04
CA PRO A 225 16.17 -19.85 9.49
C PRO A 225 16.13 -20.02 11.02
N ASP A 226 16.63 -21.15 11.54
CA ASP A 226 16.64 -21.47 12.98
C ASP A 226 17.16 -20.33 13.88
N VAL A 227 18.14 -19.55 13.38
CA VAL A 227 18.76 -18.42 14.10
C VAL A 227 17.86 -17.19 14.26
N ALA A 228 16.79 -17.04 13.47
CA ALA A 228 15.84 -15.93 13.61
C ALA A 228 15.22 -15.88 15.02
N LYS A 229 14.96 -17.06 15.61
CA LYS A 229 14.45 -17.18 16.97
C LYS A 229 15.50 -16.82 18.03
N GLU A 230 16.78 -17.02 17.74
CA GLU A 230 17.90 -16.65 18.60
C GLU A 230 18.05 -15.11 18.61
N VAL A 231 17.99 -14.47 17.44
CA VAL A 231 17.98 -12.99 17.30
C VAL A 231 16.74 -12.36 17.97
N ALA A 232 15.56 -12.95 17.80
CA ALA A 232 14.33 -12.49 18.48
C ALA A 232 14.36 -12.67 20.01
N ASN A 233 15.10 -13.66 20.52
CA ASN A 233 15.36 -13.77 21.96
C ASN A 233 16.30 -12.65 22.42
N LEU A 234 17.43 -12.43 21.75
CA LEU A 234 18.39 -11.37 22.10
C LEU A 234 17.74 -9.98 22.18
N ALA A 235 16.81 -9.67 21.28
CA ALA A 235 16.03 -8.43 21.33
C ALA A 235 15.29 -8.25 22.67
N ARG A 236 14.63 -9.30 23.16
CA ARG A 236 13.90 -9.31 24.44
C ARG A 236 14.84 -9.39 25.65
N ASP A 237 15.84 -10.27 25.59
CA ASP A 237 16.72 -10.61 26.71
C ASP A 237 17.62 -9.42 27.11
N TYR A 238 18.04 -8.60 26.13
CA TYR A 238 18.75 -7.33 26.36
C TYR A 238 17.82 -6.10 26.35
N ASN A 239 16.51 -6.28 26.13
CA ASN A 239 15.50 -5.21 25.98
C ASN A 239 16.01 -4.06 25.10
N VAL A 240 16.28 -4.38 23.83
CA VAL A 240 16.87 -3.42 22.88
C VAL A 240 15.95 -2.24 22.62
N SER A 241 16.53 -1.09 22.25
CA SER A 241 15.79 0.15 22.04
C SER A 241 14.81 0.11 20.86
N VAL A 242 15.10 -0.71 19.84
CA VAL A 242 14.29 -0.89 18.62
C VAL A 242 14.70 -2.17 17.87
N VAL A 243 13.76 -2.76 17.13
CA VAL A 243 14.04 -3.71 16.05
C VAL A 243 13.67 -3.07 14.69
N THR A 244 14.47 -3.30 13.65
CA THR A 244 14.16 -2.85 12.29
C THR A 244 14.38 -3.94 11.24
N THR A 245 13.59 -3.90 10.17
CA THR A 245 13.58 -4.92 9.10
C THR A 245 13.13 -4.32 7.78
N HIS A 246 13.72 -4.75 6.67
CA HIS A 246 13.34 -4.36 5.31
C HIS A 246 12.11 -5.16 4.86
N SER A 247 10.99 -4.48 4.61
CA SER A 247 9.72 -5.11 4.23
C SER A 247 9.25 -4.57 2.88
N LEU A 248 9.66 -5.20 1.78
CA LEU A 248 9.23 -4.80 0.44
C LEU A 248 8.05 -5.63 -0.04
N ALA A 249 8.13 -6.96 0.11
CA ALA A 249 7.24 -7.95 -0.50
C ALA A 249 7.09 -7.76 -2.03
N GLY A 250 5.98 -8.23 -2.60
CA GLY A 250 5.67 -8.10 -4.03
C GLY A 250 6.75 -8.71 -4.95
N PRO A 251 7.07 -8.08 -6.10
CA PRO A 251 8.00 -8.64 -7.09
C PRO A 251 9.45 -8.73 -6.61
N PHE A 252 9.79 -8.08 -5.49
CA PHE A 252 11.13 -8.12 -4.91
C PHE A 252 11.34 -9.31 -3.96
N GLY A 253 10.29 -10.00 -3.54
CA GLY A 253 10.37 -11.21 -2.70
C GLY A 253 10.93 -11.03 -1.28
N VAL A 254 11.51 -9.87 -0.94
CA VAL A 254 12.02 -9.53 0.40
C VAL A 254 10.84 -9.41 1.36
N SER A 255 10.48 -10.55 1.93
CA SER A 255 9.30 -10.76 2.75
C SER A 255 9.73 -10.72 4.21
N ASN A 256 9.34 -9.64 4.90
CA ASN A 256 9.42 -9.50 6.35
C ASN A 256 8.17 -8.74 6.79
N LEU A 257 7.01 -9.32 6.50
CA LEU A 257 5.72 -8.70 6.77
C LEU A 257 5.46 -8.67 8.29
N PRO A 258 4.64 -7.74 8.80
CA PRO A 258 4.26 -7.69 10.22
C PRO A 258 3.83 -9.03 10.80
N GLU A 259 3.14 -9.85 10.02
CA GLU A 259 2.71 -11.22 10.34
C GLU A 259 3.91 -12.16 10.61
N ASP A 260 4.97 -12.08 9.80
CA ASP A 260 6.19 -12.86 9.96
C ASP A 260 6.87 -12.53 11.30
N ILE A 261 7.03 -11.25 11.62
CA ILE A 261 7.65 -10.78 12.87
C ILE A 261 6.73 -11.09 14.08
N HIS A 262 5.41 -11.02 13.91
CA HIS A 262 4.44 -11.35 14.96
C HIS A 262 4.54 -12.81 15.39
N SER A 263 4.95 -13.73 14.51
CA SER A 263 5.20 -15.14 14.87
C SER A 263 6.30 -15.35 15.93
N PHE A 264 7.18 -14.35 16.11
CA PHE A 264 8.23 -14.32 17.14
C PHE A 264 7.81 -13.60 18.44
N ASP A 265 6.54 -13.19 18.54
CA ASP A 265 5.93 -12.40 19.63
C ASP A 265 6.55 -11.00 19.84
N LEU A 266 7.40 -10.53 18.90
CA LEU A 266 8.09 -9.25 19.04
C LEU A 266 7.15 -8.04 19.01
N LEU A 267 6.11 -8.06 18.17
CA LEU A 267 5.21 -6.91 18.00
C LEU A 267 4.38 -6.59 19.26
N ASN A 268 4.14 -7.59 20.11
CA ASN A 268 3.37 -7.45 21.35
C ASN A 268 4.22 -6.93 22.55
N THR A 269 5.54 -6.80 22.38
CA THR A 269 6.45 -6.34 23.42
C THR A 269 6.41 -4.81 23.60
N SER A 270 7.13 -4.31 24.62
CA SER A 270 7.46 -2.89 24.77
C SER A 270 8.38 -2.35 23.66
N ILE A 271 9.14 -3.21 22.98
CA ILE A 271 10.14 -2.82 21.97
C ILE A 271 9.42 -2.34 20.69
N PRO A 272 9.78 -1.17 20.14
CA PRO A 272 9.28 -0.73 18.84
C PRO A 272 9.87 -1.60 17.72
N VAL A 273 9.05 -1.89 16.72
CA VAL A 273 9.49 -2.51 15.47
C VAL A 273 9.18 -1.55 14.31
N VAL A 274 10.22 -1.15 13.59
CA VAL A 274 10.14 -0.21 12.47
C VAL A 274 10.42 -0.93 11.16
N PHE A 275 9.40 -1.00 10.31
CA PHE A 275 9.43 -1.69 9.02
C PHE A 275 9.84 -0.71 7.92
N SER A 276 10.94 -0.97 7.21
CA SER A 276 11.37 -0.10 6.11
C SER A 276 10.57 -0.34 4.84
N HIS A 277 10.25 0.76 4.14
CA HIS A 277 9.55 0.86 2.86
C HIS A 277 8.06 0.47 2.88
N GLY A 278 7.74 -0.81 3.07
CA GLY A 278 6.36 -1.32 3.00
C GLY A 278 5.74 -1.19 1.61
N SER A 279 6.57 -1.19 0.55
CA SER A 279 6.15 -0.89 -0.81
C SER A 279 4.94 -1.72 -1.27
N PHE A 280 4.93 -3.03 -0.97
CA PHE A 280 3.82 -3.95 -1.27
C PHE A 280 3.17 -4.54 0.01
N LEU A 281 3.03 -3.71 1.05
CA LEU A 281 2.36 -4.07 2.31
C LEU A 281 0.88 -4.44 2.10
N THR A 282 0.41 -5.54 2.70
CA THR A 282 -0.99 -6.00 2.55
C THR A 282 -1.96 -5.23 3.47
N ALA A 283 -3.27 -5.37 3.22
CA ALA A 283 -4.30 -4.84 4.12
C ALA A 283 -4.27 -5.51 5.51
N THR A 284 -3.92 -6.80 5.58
CA THR A 284 -3.76 -7.57 6.82
C THR A 284 -2.58 -7.04 7.62
N SER A 285 -1.43 -6.84 6.97
CA SER A 285 -0.23 -6.25 7.55
C SER A 285 -0.49 -4.84 8.07
N ALA A 286 -1.19 -4.01 7.28
CA ALA A 286 -1.57 -2.65 7.64
C ALA A 286 -2.55 -2.58 8.84
N ASN A 287 -3.38 -3.61 9.02
CA ASN A 287 -4.25 -3.74 10.20
C ASN A 287 -3.44 -4.19 11.43
N LEU A 288 -2.51 -5.14 11.26
CA LEU A 288 -1.65 -5.64 12.33
C LEU A 288 -0.70 -4.58 12.91
N LEU A 289 -0.13 -3.70 12.07
CA LEU A 289 0.63 -2.52 12.50
C LEU A 289 -0.20 -1.60 13.42
N ARG A 290 -1.47 -1.34 13.08
CA ARG A 290 -2.39 -0.54 13.91
C ARG A 290 -2.73 -1.23 15.24
N GLN A 291 -3.00 -2.54 15.21
CA GLN A 291 -3.33 -3.31 16.41
C GLN A 291 -2.17 -3.43 17.41
N THR A 292 -0.93 -3.50 16.91
CA THR A 292 0.29 -3.63 17.72
C THR A 292 0.99 -2.29 17.99
N ASN A 293 0.50 -1.19 17.40
CA ASN A 293 1.12 0.15 17.39
C ASN A 293 2.61 0.07 17.04
N GLN A 294 2.85 -0.33 15.79
CA GLN A 294 4.16 -0.49 15.15
C GLN A 294 4.13 0.26 13.81
N TYR A 295 5.28 0.80 13.38
CA TYR A 295 5.30 1.86 12.36
C TYR A 295 6.13 1.48 11.12
N LEU A 296 5.70 2.04 9.99
CA LEU A 296 6.40 2.02 8.72
C LEU A 296 7.39 3.19 8.61
N SER A 297 8.55 2.97 8.02
CA SER A 297 9.50 4.02 7.61
C SER A 297 9.52 4.11 6.09
N ILE A 298 8.74 5.05 5.55
CA ILE A 298 8.65 5.35 4.11
C ILE A 298 9.89 6.15 3.73
N THR A 299 10.56 5.83 2.62
CA THR A 299 11.83 6.48 2.22
C THR A 299 11.76 7.10 0.81
N PRO A 300 10.98 8.19 0.62
CA PRO A 300 10.39 8.61 -0.66
C PRO A 300 11.32 8.69 -1.86
N GLU A 301 12.46 9.36 -1.72
CA GLU A 301 13.42 9.50 -2.83
C GLU A 301 14.11 8.17 -3.16
N SER A 302 14.35 7.31 -2.16
CA SER A 302 14.90 5.97 -2.34
C SER A 302 13.97 5.07 -3.13
N GLU A 303 12.71 4.92 -2.69
CA GLU A 303 11.79 3.96 -3.30
C GLU A 303 11.43 4.35 -4.75
N MET A 304 11.49 5.65 -5.06
CA MET A 304 11.37 6.19 -6.43
C MET A 304 12.65 6.00 -7.26
N HIS A 305 13.84 6.24 -6.67
CA HIS A 305 15.15 6.10 -7.34
C HIS A 305 15.46 4.65 -7.70
N TYR A 306 15.30 3.73 -6.74
CA TYR A 306 15.59 2.30 -6.93
C TYR A 306 14.44 1.54 -7.60
N GLY A 307 13.25 2.14 -7.69
CA GLY A 307 12.14 1.66 -8.52
C GLY A 307 11.18 0.67 -7.85
N HIS A 308 11.11 0.60 -6.51
CA HIS A 308 10.13 -0.25 -5.80
C HIS A 308 8.83 0.48 -5.42
N THR A 309 8.87 1.81 -5.31
CA THR A 309 7.69 2.72 -5.23
C THR A 309 6.76 2.50 -4.02
N HIS A 310 5.65 3.25 -3.95
CA HIS A 310 4.68 3.19 -2.84
C HIS A 310 3.22 3.09 -3.37
N PRO A 311 2.81 1.98 -3.99
CA PRO A 311 1.46 1.84 -4.56
C PRO A 311 0.33 2.03 -3.54
N HIS A 312 0.57 1.79 -2.25
CA HIS A 312 -0.47 1.78 -1.20
C HIS A 312 -0.12 2.53 0.11
N SER A 313 1.13 2.94 0.36
CA SER A 313 1.57 3.42 1.69
C SER A 313 0.90 4.72 2.17
N TYR A 314 0.22 5.45 1.28
CA TYR A 314 -0.63 6.59 1.66
C TYR A 314 -1.92 6.20 2.41
N TYR A 315 -2.33 4.93 2.39
CA TYR A 315 -3.43 4.40 3.22
C TYR A 315 -3.04 4.07 4.67
N ILE A 316 -1.77 4.26 5.07
CA ILE A 316 -1.26 3.97 6.43
C ILE A 316 -0.38 5.09 7.00
N GLN A 317 -0.64 6.35 6.62
CA GLN A 317 0.08 7.51 7.17
C GLN A 317 -0.12 7.72 8.68
N ASP A 318 -1.12 7.07 9.29
CA ASP A 318 -1.36 7.03 10.73
C ASP A 318 -0.42 6.07 11.50
N GLN A 319 0.23 5.13 10.82
CA GLN A 319 1.27 4.24 11.35
C GLN A 319 2.53 4.29 10.46
N ALA A 320 2.91 5.49 10.02
CA ALA A 320 4.11 5.70 9.22
C ALA A 320 4.91 6.95 9.66
N ALA A 321 6.20 6.93 9.39
CA ALA A 321 7.17 8.00 9.53
C ALA A 321 8.06 8.07 8.27
N LEU A 322 8.98 9.03 8.22
CA LEU A 322 9.91 9.20 7.10
C LEU A 322 11.34 8.80 7.46
N GLY A 323 11.97 8.03 6.58
CA GLY A 323 13.41 7.79 6.57
C GLY A 323 14.08 8.34 5.31
N VAL A 324 15.41 8.27 5.28
CA VAL A 324 16.26 8.72 4.17
C VAL A 324 16.89 7.55 3.42
N ASP A 325 17.13 6.41 4.07
CA ASP A 325 17.72 5.20 3.49
C ASP A 325 19.16 5.42 2.93
N THR A 326 19.47 4.91 1.74
CA THR A 326 20.78 4.83 1.09
C THR A 326 21.22 6.17 0.48
N HIS A 327 21.32 7.22 1.31
CA HIS A 327 21.60 8.63 0.96
C HIS A 327 22.91 8.95 0.18
N PHE A 328 23.60 7.96 -0.41
CA PHE A 328 24.76 8.16 -1.27
C PHE A 328 24.40 8.52 -2.72
N THR A 329 23.14 8.32 -3.11
CA THR A 329 22.59 8.60 -4.44
C THR A 329 21.87 9.96 -4.54
N TYR A 330 21.29 10.44 -3.44
CA TYR A 330 20.52 11.69 -3.34
C TYR A 330 20.86 12.49 -2.05
N SER A 331 19.97 13.39 -1.59
CA SER A 331 20.22 14.26 -0.43
C SER A 331 19.85 13.58 0.91
N THR A 332 20.54 13.93 1.99
CA THR A 332 20.32 13.31 3.31
C THR A 332 19.20 13.94 4.15
N ASP A 333 18.46 14.91 3.61
CA ASP A 333 17.52 15.73 4.38
C ASP A 333 16.06 15.25 4.33
N ILE A 334 15.51 14.99 5.52
CA ILE A 334 14.08 14.63 5.72
C ILE A 334 13.13 15.72 5.21
N LEU A 335 13.56 16.98 5.12
CA LEU A 335 12.77 18.07 4.52
C LEU A 335 12.42 17.79 3.06
N THR A 336 13.40 17.37 2.26
CA THR A 336 13.20 16.99 0.86
C THR A 336 12.38 15.72 0.74
N GLN A 337 12.62 14.71 1.61
CA GLN A 337 11.79 13.50 1.68
C GLN A 337 10.30 13.83 1.93
N ALA A 338 10.01 14.67 2.94
CA ALA A 338 8.66 15.11 3.27
C ALA A 338 7.99 15.89 2.13
N ARG A 339 8.77 16.69 1.39
CA ARG A 339 8.28 17.44 0.22
C ARG A 339 7.99 16.52 -0.97
N ILE A 340 8.85 15.54 -1.25
CA ILE A 340 8.64 14.53 -2.29
C ILE A 340 7.38 13.72 -1.99
N TRP A 341 7.24 13.21 -0.76
CA TRP A 341 6.05 12.47 -0.33
C TRP A 341 4.77 13.30 -0.46
N LEU A 342 4.77 14.53 0.07
CA LEU A 342 3.63 15.44 0.01
C LEU A 342 3.16 15.69 -1.43
N GLN A 343 4.09 15.97 -2.36
CA GLN A 343 3.73 16.27 -3.74
C GLN A 343 3.40 15.02 -4.56
N SER A 344 3.96 13.85 -4.23
CA SER A 344 3.64 12.58 -4.90
C SER A 344 2.24 12.09 -4.54
N VAL A 345 1.85 12.16 -3.26
CA VAL A 345 0.48 11.87 -2.81
C VAL A 345 -0.51 12.86 -3.44
N ARG A 346 -0.15 14.15 -3.54
CA ARG A 346 -0.96 15.15 -4.24
C ARG A 346 -1.13 14.86 -5.72
N TYR A 347 -0.04 14.58 -6.42
CA TYR A 347 -0.05 14.23 -7.84
C TYR A 347 -0.96 13.04 -8.10
N PHE A 348 -0.79 11.95 -7.34
CA PHE A 348 -1.56 10.71 -7.48
C PHE A 348 -3.08 10.91 -7.36
N PHE A 349 -3.54 11.67 -6.37
CA PHE A 349 -4.97 11.96 -6.23
C PHE A 349 -5.49 13.01 -7.20
N PHE A 350 -4.68 13.99 -7.62
CA PHE A 350 -5.07 14.94 -8.67
C PHE A 350 -5.17 14.28 -10.06
N ASP A 351 -4.25 13.40 -10.41
CA ASP A 351 -4.23 12.66 -11.68
C ASP A 351 -5.49 11.80 -11.86
N ARG A 352 -5.95 11.13 -10.81
CA ARG A 352 -7.23 10.40 -10.79
C ARG A 352 -8.44 11.29 -11.08
N VAL A 353 -8.52 12.47 -10.46
CA VAL A 353 -9.62 13.44 -10.66
C VAL A 353 -9.59 14.01 -12.09
N LEU A 354 -8.41 14.41 -12.57
CA LEU A 354 -8.21 14.94 -13.92
C LEU A 354 -8.47 13.87 -15.01
N SER A 355 -8.16 12.60 -14.74
CA SER A 355 -8.50 11.47 -15.62
C SER A 355 -10.01 11.26 -15.77
N GLY A 356 -10.80 11.62 -14.75
CA GLY A 356 -12.26 11.70 -14.81
C GLY A 356 -12.81 12.94 -15.54
N TRP A 357 -11.93 13.80 -16.11
CA TRP A 357 -12.26 15.13 -16.63
C TRP A 357 -12.85 16.10 -15.59
N GLU A 358 -12.67 15.83 -14.30
CA GLU A 358 -13.06 16.72 -13.20
C GLU A 358 -11.93 17.69 -12.82
N VAL A 359 -12.28 18.76 -12.10
CA VAL A 359 -11.31 19.74 -11.57
C VAL A 359 -11.20 19.58 -10.04
N PRO A 360 -10.00 19.35 -9.48
CA PRO A 360 -9.82 19.21 -8.03
C PRO A 360 -10.30 20.43 -7.22
N LYS A 361 -11.33 20.23 -6.40
CA LYS A 361 -11.91 21.29 -5.53
C LYS A 361 -11.17 21.50 -4.21
N ASN A 362 -10.31 20.55 -3.81
CA ASN A 362 -9.57 20.54 -2.56
C ASN A 362 -8.18 19.92 -2.77
N ASN A 363 -7.24 20.22 -1.87
CA ASN A 363 -5.95 19.54 -1.84
C ASN A 363 -6.07 18.22 -1.04
N PRO A 364 -5.50 17.08 -1.51
CA PRO A 364 -5.64 15.77 -0.85
C PRO A 364 -4.68 15.54 0.34
N MET A 365 -3.65 16.37 0.53
CA MET A 365 -2.71 16.22 1.66
C MET A 365 -2.19 17.58 2.16
N SER A 366 -2.25 17.79 3.48
CA SER A 366 -1.80 19.03 4.13
C SER A 366 -0.28 19.07 4.35
N VAL A 367 0.27 20.28 4.50
CA VAL A 367 1.65 20.48 4.95
C VAL A 367 1.85 20.01 6.41
N VAL A 368 0.79 20.02 7.23
CA VAL A 368 0.82 19.59 8.62
C VAL A 368 1.04 18.07 8.72
N GLN A 369 0.39 17.27 7.87
CA GLN A 369 0.64 15.84 7.77
C GLN A 369 2.10 15.54 7.39
N ALA A 370 2.63 16.20 6.34
CA ALA A 370 4.03 16.02 5.93
C ALA A 370 5.02 16.40 7.05
N PHE A 371 4.75 17.49 7.76
CA PHE A 371 5.57 17.93 8.90
C PHE A 371 5.49 16.97 10.10
N SER A 372 4.32 16.40 10.38
CA SER A 372 4.15 15.38 11.42
C SER A 372 4.89 14.09 11.08
N LEU A 373 4.81 13.62 9.82
CA LEU A 373 5.55 12.45 9.32
C LEU A 373 7.08 12.62 9.44
N ALA A 374 7.56 13.86 9.27
CA ALA A 374 8.97 14.24 9.40
C ALA A 374 9.48 14.44 10.85
N THR A 375 8.57 14.50 11.85
CA THR A 375 8.90 14.86 13.24
C THR A 375 8.21 13.93 14.24
N ARG A 376 7.00 14.27 14.71
CA ARG A 376 6.25 13.56 15.76
C ARG A 376 6.04 12.07 15.44
N ALA A 377 5.77 11.72 14.19
CA ALA A 377 5.54 10.33 13.80
C ALA A 377 6.80 9.46 13.97
N GLY A 378 8.00 9.98 13.68
CA GLY A 378 9.25 9.26 13.95
C GLY A 378 9.50 9.05 15.45
N GLY A 379 9.08 10.00 16.29
CA GLY A 379 9.09 9.85 17.75
C GLY A 379 8.15 8.73 18.21
N LEU A 380 6.95 8.65 17.63
CA LEU A 380 5.98 7.58 17.91
C LEU A 380 6.45 6.20 17.41
N ALA A 381 7.05 6.14 16.22
CA ALA A 381 7.64 4.93 15.64
C ALA A 381 8.72 4.31 16.54
N LEU A 382 9.57 5.15 17.13
CA LEU A 382 10.60 4.75 18.10
C LEU A 382 10.05 4.59 19.53
N ARG A 383 8.74 4.78 19.75
CA ARG A 383 8.08 4.79 21.08
C ARG A 383 8.71 5.79 22.06
N ARG A 384 9.18 6.93 21.54
CA ARG A 384 9.77 8.07 22.23
C ARG A 384 8.90 9.33 22.06
N PRO A 385 7.76 9.44 22.78
CA PRO A 385 6.84 10.57 22.68
C PRO A 385 7.40 11.88 23.26
N GLU A 386 8.65 11.88 23.72
CA GLU A 386 9.41 13.08 24.12
C GLU A 386 10.39 13.57 23.03
N LEU A 387 10.44 12.90 21.87
CA LEU A 387 11.13 13.33 20.65
C LEU A 387 10.13 13.87 19.62
N GLY A 388 10.63 14.54 18.58
CA GLY A 388 9.82 15.00 17.43
C GLY A 388 8.74 16.04 17.77
N THR A 389 8.76 16.59 18.98
CA THR A 389 7.76 17.53 19.50
C THR A 389 8.45 18.61 20.36
N ILE A 390 7.92 19.83 20.38
CA ILE A 390 8.29 20.86 21.36
C ILE A 390 7.16 20.97 22.39
N ARG A 391 7.39 20.43 23.58
CA ARG A 391 6.49 20.51 24.75
C ARG A 391 7.32 20.49 26.04
N GLU A 392 6.74 20.89 27.17
CA GLU A 392 7.46 20.84 28.46
C GLU A 392 7.83 19.39 28.83
N GLY A 393 9.03 19.19 29.36
CA GLY A 393 9.61 17.89 29.69
C GLY A 393 10.19 17.10 28.49
N ALA A 394 9.89 17.51 27.25
CA ALA A 394 10.47 16.89 26.05
C ALA A 394 11.96 17.18 25.90
N LYS A 395 12.67 16.36 25.10
CA LYS A 395 14.09 16.56 24.82
C LYS A 395 14.31 17.84 24.03
N ALA A 396 15.38 18.56 24.33
CA ALA A 396 15.78 19.75 23.59
C ALA A 396 16.50 19.40 22.26
N ASP A 397 15.78 18.67 21.41
CA ASP A 397 16.16 18.32 20.03
C ASP A 397 15.43 19.28 19.07
N LEU A 398 16.13 20.34 18.64
CA LEU A 398 15.51 21.55 18.07
C LEU A 398 16.19 21.98 16.77
N ILE A 399 15.41 22.59 15.86
CA ILE A 399 15.91 23.35 14.71
C ILE A 399 15.46 24.80 14.86
N ALA A 400 16.38 25.74 14.64
CA ALA A 400 16.04 27.15 14.43
C ALA A 400 16.36 27.54 12.98
N TRP A 401 15.37 28.11 12.29
CA TRP A 401 15.41 28.49 10.89
C TRP A 401 15.67 29.99 10.75
N ASN A 402 16.47 30.43 9.77
CA ASN A 402 16.75 31.83 9.49
C ASN A 402 15.58 32.53 8.75
N ALA A 403 14.39 32.47 9.34
CA ALA A 403 13.15 33.03 8.83
C ALA A 403 13.04 34.56 8.95
N ALA A 404 14.04 35.21 9.55
CA ALA A 404 14.18 36.66 9.60
C ALA A 404 14.98 37.23 8.41
N GLU A 405 15.97 36.50 7.87
CA GLU A 405 16.88 37.01 6.84
C GLU A 405 16.89 36.21 5.52
N SER A 406 16.51 34.93 5.52
CA SER A 406 16.61 34.12 4.30
C SER A 406 15.61 34.58 3.24
N PRO A 407 16.05 34.82 1.97
CA PRO A 407 15.16 35.09 0.84
C PRO A 407 14.08 34.03 0.62
N SER A 408 14.37 32.76 0.94
CA SER A 408 13.42 31.64 0.85
C SER A 408 12.27 31.78 1.85
N LEU A 409 12.52 32.48 2.96
CA LEU A 409 11.64 32.62 4.12
C LEU A 409 11.31 34.09 4.39
N LEU A 410 11.11 34.92 3.35
CA LEU A 410 10.56 36.27 3.50
C LEU A 410 9.03 36.27 3.30
N GLY A 411 8.31 37.00 4.15
CA GLY A 411 6.87 37.23 3.99
C GLY A 411 5.96 36.03 4.30
N TRP A 412 6.48 34.99 4.95
CA TRP A 412 5.68 33.86 5.43
C TRP A 412 4.62 34.30 6.45
N THR A 413 3.54 33.53 6.53
CA THR A 413 2.52 33.67 7.59
C THR A 413 2.32 32.35 8.32
N ASP A 414 2.17 31.23 7.60
CA ASP A 414 2.20 29.88 8.17
C ASP A 414 3.67 29.38 8.26
N PRO A 415 4.21 29.10 9.46
CA PRO A 415 5.58 28.60 9.61
C PRO A 415 5.76 27.14 9.14
N ILE A 416 4.70 26.31 9.18
CA ILE A 416 4.75 24.92 8.73
C ILE A 416 4.81 24.89 7.20
N ALA A 417 3.97 25.68 6.53
CA ALA A 417 4.07 25.88 5.08
C ALA A 417 5.44 26.49 4.68
N ALA A 418 5.95 27.46 5.45
CA ALA A 418 7.26 28.06 5.20
C ALA A 418 8.38 27.01 5.19
N ILE A 419 8.45 26.15 6.21
CA ILE A 419 9.40 25.03 6.25
C ILE A 419 9.13 24.06 5.08
N MET A 420 7.95 23.44 5.05
CA MET A 420 7.65 22.33 4.13
C MET A 420 7.73 22.70 2.65
N LEU A 421 7.30 23.90 2.26
CA LEU A 421 7.21 24.29 0.85
C LEU A 421 8.34 25.22 0.36
N HIS A 422 8.97 25.99 1.26
CA HIS A 422 9.92 27.05 0.85
C HIS A 422 11.34 26.88 1.40
N ALA A 423 11.53 26.28 2.58
CA ALA A 423 12.86 26.15 3.17
C ALA A 423 13.77 25.14 2.43
N SER A 424 15.06 25.23 2.74
CA SER A 424 16.15 24.35 2.34
C SER A 424 17.09 24.10 3.52
N VAL A 425 18.02 23.14 3.39
CA VAL A 425 19.11 22.90 4.36
C VAL A 425 19.98 24.15 4.61
N GLY A 426 20.06 25.06 3.63
CA GLY A 426 20.77 26.34 3.76
C GLY A 426 20.10 27.34 4.70
N ASP A 427 18.81 27.16 4.99
CA ASP A 427 18.00 28.06 5.84
C ASP A 427 18.03 27.67 7.32
N ILE A 428 18.70 26.56 7.66
CA ILE A 428 18.87 26.08 9.03
C ILE A 428 20.02 26.86 9.70
N LEU A 429 19.69 27.64 10.72
CA LEU A 429 20.63 28.49 11.47
C LEU A 429 21.26 27.75 12.65
N HIS A 430 20.45 27.06 13.44
CA HIS A 430 20.88 26.24 14.58
C HIS A 430 20.23 24.86 14.55
N VAL A 431 20.94 23.85 15.04
CA VAL A 431 20.42 22.51 15.35
C VAL A 431 20.97 22.08 16.70
N MET A 432 20.10 21.51 17.54
CA MET A 432 20.44 21.02 18.88
C MET A 432 20.04 19.56 19.06
N VAL A 433 20.83 18.83 19.84
CA VAL A 433 20.54 17.46 20.29
C VAL A 433 20.81 17.39 21.79
N ASN A 434 19.90 16.84 22.59
CA ASN A 434 20.00 16.80 24.07
C ASN A 434 20.36 18.18 24.67
N GLY A 435 19.83 19.28 24.11
CA GLY A 435 20.08 20.63 24.65
C GLY A 435 21.40 21.29 24.22
N ASP A 436 22.27 20.61 23.47
CA ASP A 436 23.55 21.17 23.00
C ASP A 436 23.58 21.41 21.49
N PHE A 437 24.28 22.49 21.08
CA PHE A 437 24.38 22.88 19.68
C PHE A 437 25.31 21.95 18.90
N VAL A 438 24.74 21.20 17.96
CA VAL A 438 25.50 20.46 16.92
C VAL A 438 25.70 21.30 15.65
N LYS A 439 24.84 22.29 15.42
CA LYS A 439 24.99 23.36 14.42
C LYS A 439 24.61 24.70 15.02
N ARG A 440 25.42 25.74 14.78
CA ARG A 440 25.24 27.09 15.30
C ARG A 440 25.72 28.12 14.28
N ASP A 441 24.98 29.22 14.14
CA ASP A 441 25.29 30.32 13.21
C ASP A 441 25.55 29.83 11.77
N GLY A 442 24.73 28.86 11.33
CA GLY A 442 24.79 28.21 10.02
C GLY A 442 25.90 27.15 9.85
N LYS A 443 26.68 26.83 10.89
CA LYS A 443 27.88 25.99 10.80
C LYS A 443 27.84 24.81 11.78
N LEU A 444 28.35 23.65 11.38
CA LEU A 444 28.54 22.51 12.28
C LEU A 444 29.48 22.91 13.44
N ALA A 445 29.04 22.64 14.67
CA ALA A 445 29.76 22.95 15.92
C ALA A 445 30.70 21.82 16.34
N ILE A 446 31.29 21.12 15.37
CA ILE A 446 31.98 19.84 15.54
C ILE A 446 33.49 20.05 15.65
N ALA A 447 34.09 19.53 16.72
CA ALA A 447 35.54 19.53 16.89
C ALA A 447 36.24 18.75 15.76
N ASN A 448 37.44 19.19 15.37
CA ASN A 448 38.28 18.49 14.39
C ASN A 448 37.66 18.24 12.99
N TYR A 449 36.59 18.95 12.60
CA TYR A 449 35.90 18.75 11.31
C TYR A 449 36.82 18.77 10.07
N GLU A 450 37.89 19.58 10.08
CA GLU A 450 38.92 19.56 9.02
C GLU A 450 39.63 18.20 8.87
N THR A 451 39.91 17.50 9.97
CA THR A 451 40.46 16.14 9.98
C THR A 451 39.43 15.14 9.48
N ILE A 452 38.18 15.23 9.96
CA ILE A 452 37.08 14.36 9.54
C ILE A 452 36.87 14.47 8.02
N ARG A 453 36.74 15.69 7.49
CA ARG A 453 36.62 15.97 6.06
C ARG A 453 37.78 15.41 5.25
N ARG A 454 39.03 15.58 5.71
CA ARG A 454 40.21 15.03 5.03
C ARG A 454 40.17 13.50 4.99
N ARG A 455 39.85 12.85 6.11
CA ARG A 455 39.85 11.38 6.24
C ARG A 455 38.72 10.71 5.48
N PHE A 456 37.51 11.27 5.53
CA PHE A 456 36.41 10.85 4.66
C PHE A 456 36.80 10.94 3.18
N LEU A 457 37.45 12.03 2.75
CA LEU A 457 37.95 12.15 1.38
C LEU A 457 39.12 11.21 1.04
N GLU A 458 39.85 10.66 2.02
CA GLU A 458 40.82 9.59 1.79
C GLU A 458 40.09 8.26 1.52
N SER A 459 39.11 7.91 2.36
CA SER A 459 38.27 6.71 2.19
C SER A 459 37.43 6.73 0.92
N ALA A 460 36.66 7.80 0.66
CA ALA A 460 35.77 7.88 -0.50
C ALA A 460 36.55 7.79 -1.84
N ARG A 461 37.81 8.24 -1.89
CA ARG A 461 38.69 8.01 -3.05
C ARG A 461 39.12 6.54 -3.16
N ARG A 462 39.44 5.88 -2.05
CA ARG A 462 39.79 4.45 -2.01
C ARG A 462 38.63 3.58 -2.52
N ILE A 463 37.42 3.81 -1.99
CA ILE A 463 36.18 3.14 -2.42
C ILE A 463 35.88 3.44 -3.89
N LYS A 464 35.92 4.71 -4.32
CA LYS A 464 35.72 5.08 -5.72
C LYS A 464 36.67 4.36 -6.67
N ASN A 465 37.97 4.30 -6.35
CA ASN A 465 38.95 3.63 -7.21
C ASN A 465 38.62 2.14 -7.39
N ILE A 466 38.20 1.44 -6.33
CA ILE A 466 37.75 0.03 -6.42
C ILE A 466 36.51 -0.08 -7.32
N TYR A 467 35.52 0.79 -7.09
CA TYR A 467 34.22 0.74 -7.76
C TYR A 467 34.23 1.30 -9.19
N GLN A 468 35.36 1.85 -9.66
CA GLN A 468 35.58 2.17 -11.07
C GLN A 468 35.99 0.96 -11.89
N ASP A 469 36.65 -0.04 -11.27
CA ASP A 469 37.15 -1.25 -11.92
C ASP A 469 36.17 -2.46 -11.78
N LEU A 470 35.07 -2.30 -11.04
CA LEU A 470 34.00 -3.30 -10.91
C LEU A 470 33.00 -3.21 -12.07
N ASP A 471 32.71 -4.33 -12.72
CA ASP A 471 31.62 -4.49 -13.69
C ASP A 471 30.24 -4.37 -13.04
N TYR A 472 29.24 -3.90 -13.79
CA TYR A 472 27.83 -3.90 -13.33
C TYR A 472 27.25 -5.31 -13.37
N PRO A 473 26.37 -5.69 -12.42
CA PRO A 473 25.71 -6.99 -12.45
C PRO A 473 24.87 -7.14 -13.72
N SER A 474 25.01 -8.28 -14.39
CA SER A 474 24.17 -8.64 -15.55
C SER A 474 22.80 -9.06 -15.04
N LEU A 475 21.75 -8.31 -15.41
CA LEU A 475 20.37 -8.62 -15.06
C LEU A 475 19.66 -9.25 -16.27
N GLY A 476 18.96 -10.37 -16.05
CA GLY A 476 18.21 -11.10 -17.06
C GLY A 476 17.68 -12.44 -16.54
N GLY A 477 16.52 -12.89 -17.02
CA GLY A 477 15.75 -13.99 -16.43
C GLY A 477 14.98 -13.54 -15.19
N GLU A 478 14.83 -14.43 -14.20
CA GLU A 478 14.13 -14.13 -12.95
C GLU A 478 14.99 -13.35 -11.94
N PHE A 479 14.39 -12.37 -11.27
CA PHE A 479 14.94 -11.74 -10.08
C PHE A 479 14.94 -12.71 -8.89
N ASN A 480 16.12 -12.97 -8.33
CA ASN A 480 16.36 -13.84 -7.16
C ASN A 480 15.73 -15.26 -7.21
N GLY A 481 15.31 -15.75 -8.39
CA GLY A 481 14.56 -17.02 -8.53
C GLY A 481 13.16 -16.97 -7.91
N GLY A 482 12.59 -15.77 -7.75
CA GLY A 482 11.28 -15.53 -7.15
C GLY A 482 10.11 -15.53 -8.13
N GLY A 483 10.23 -16.13 -9.32
CA GLY A 483 9.16 -16.21 -10.32
C GLY A 483 8.77 -14.87 -10.99
N ASN A 484 9.61 -13.83 -10.84
CA ASN A 484 9.39 -12.50 -11.40
C ASN A 484 10.56 -12.15 -12.35
N ASP A 485 10.29 -11.96 -13.64
CA ASP A 485 11.31 -11.61 -14.64
C ASP A 485 11.78 -10.14 -14.54
N TYR A 486 13.03 -9.87 -14.92
CA TYR A 486 13.51 -8.48 -15.11
C TYR A 486 12.79 -7.79 -16.28
N GLY A 487 12.12 -6.67 -16.01
CA GLY A 487 11.51 -5.79 -17.02
C GLY A 487 12.37 -4.57 -17.39
N GLU A 488 12.19 -4.04 -18.60
CA GLU A 488 12.78 -2.76 -19.03
C GLU A 488 11.80 -1.60 -18.77
N ALA A 489 12.25 -0.55 -18.07
CA ALA A 489 11.47 0.66 -17.89
C ALA A 489 11.54 1.58 -19.13
N ARG A 490 10.44 2.28 -19.46
CA ARG A 490 10.43 3.24 -20.57
C ARG A 490 11.40 4.40 -20.30
N VAL A 491 12.29 4.68 -21.26
CA VAL A 491 13.26 5.78 -21.18
C VAL A 491 12.60 7.11 -21.58
N ALA A 492 12.66 8.09 -20.68
CA ALA A 492 12.34 9.48 -20.98
C ALA A 492 13.63 10.22 -21.41
N ASP A 493 13.65 10.72 -22.65
CA ASP A 493 14.77 11.45 -23.24
C ASP A 493 14.31 12.85 -23.69
N THR A 494 15.26 13.79 -23.75
CA THR A 494 15.09 15.18 -24.19
C THR A 494 15.79 15.49 -25.52
N GLU A 495 16.49 14.53 -26.14
CA GLU A 495 17.11 14.73 -27.45
C GLU A 495 16.10 15.22 -28.50
N ARG A 496 16.38 16.41 -29.06
CA ARG A 496 15.53 16.99 -30.09
C ARG A 496 15.81 16.34 -31.44
N GLY A 497 14.76 15.82 -32.07
CA GLY A 497 14.88 15.16 -33.37
C GLY A 497 15.31 16.11 -34.49
N LYS A 498 15.59 15.54 -35.67
CA LYS A 498 15.90 16.29 -36.90
C LYS A 498 14.65 16.93 -37.55
N SER A 499 13.49 16.80 -36.91
CA SER A 499 12.23 17.50 -37.19
C SER A 499 11.83 18.29 -35.94
N ASN A 500 10.90 19.23 -36.06
CA ASN A 500 10.82 20.37 -35.13
C ASN A 500 10.38 20.05 -33.68
N GLY A 501 9.97 18.83 -33.36
CA GLY A 501 9.59 18.37 -32.02
C GLY A 501 10.73 17.67 -31.25
N CYS A 502 10.59 17.58 -29.93
CA CYS A 502 11.37 16.63 -29.14
C CYS A 502 10.80 15.22 -29.35
N TYR A 503 11.67 14.21 -29.43
CA TYR A 503 11.26 12.82 -29.34
C TYR A 503 11.55 12.34 -27.92
N CYS A 504 10.59 11.73 -27.24
CA CYS A 504 10.94 10.74 -26.24
C CYS A 504 11.49 9.54 -27.02
N ASN A 505 12.77 9.23 -26.82
CA ASN A 505 13.48 8.22 -27.61
C ASN A 505 13.15 6.81 -27.09
N LEU A 506 11.91 6.37 -27.36
CA LEU A 506 11.38 5.07 -26.98
C LEU A 506 12.23 3.96 -27.63
N GLY A 507 13.13 3.36 -26.84
CA GLY A 507 13.99 2.28 -27.27
C GLY A 507 13.19 1.11 -27.84
N ASN A 508 13.49 0.70 -29.06
CA ASN A 508 12.83 -0.36 -29.85
C ASN A 508 11.31 -0.19 -30.15
N TYR A 509 10.54 0.55 -29.35
CA TYR A 509 9.13 0.85 -29.58
C TYR A 509 8.95 2.11 -30.42
N LYS A 510 8.54 1.94 -31.68
CA LYS A 510 8.69 2.99 -32.72
C LYS A 510 7.49 3.92 -32.92
N ASP A 511 6.47 3.78 -32.08
CA ASP A 511 5.18 4.46 -32.19
C ASP A 511 4.83 5.24 -30.91
N GLU A 512 3.81 6.10 -30.99
CA GLU A 512 3.36 7.05 -29.95
C GLU A 512 4.30 8.26 -29.68
N CYS A 513 4.13 9.32 -30.47
CA CYS A 513 4.43 10.71 -30.07
C CYS A 513 3.32 11.65 -30.56
N LEU A 514 2.85 12.55 -29.70
CA LEU A 514 1.74 13.46 -30.00
C LEU A 514 2.12 14.51 -31.06
N GLY A 515 1.34 14.58 -32.13
CA GLY A 515 1.55 15.54 -33.22
C GLY A 515 1.21 16.98 -32.81
N ALA A 516 2.22 17.87 -32.82
CA ALA A 516 2.04 19.27 -32.48
C ALA A 516 1.18 20.02 -33.51
N VAL A 517 0.05 20.58 -33.07
CA VAL A 517 -0.77 21.48 -33.89
C VAL A 517 -0.16 22.89 -33.85
N VAL A 518 0.68 23.19 -34.83
CA VAL A 518 1.11 24.55 -35.16
C VAL A 518 0.75 24.80 -36.62
N GLY A 519 -0.23 25.68 -36.86
CA GLY A 519 -0.62 26.07 -38.22
C GLY A 519 0.18 27.28 -38.68
N ASP A 520 1.06 27.10 -39.66
CA ASP A 520 1.68 28.22 -40.36
C ASP A 520 0.61 29.01 -41.13
N ALA A 521 0.54 30.32 -40.86
CA ALA A 521 -0.46 31.22 -41.42
C ALA A 521 0.18 32.18 -42.43
N GLU A 522 0.49 31.70 -43.63
CA GLU A 522 0.86 32.54 -44.77
C GLU A 522 -0.04 32.34 -46.01
N ASP A 523 -0.23 33.45 -46.73
CA ASP A 523 -1.08 33.71 -47.89
C ASP A 523 -2.60 33.49 -47.72
N GLY A 524 -3.40 34.31 -48.41
CA GLY A 524 -4.76 34.61 -48.00
C GLY A 524 -5.83 34.60 -49.09
N ARG A 525 -7.04 34.14 -48.72
CA ARG A 525 -8.34 34.56 -49.27
C ARG A 525 -9.49 34.24 -48.32
N LEU A 526 -10.40 35.20 -48.17
CA LEU A 526 -11.64 35.02 -47.40
C LEU A 526 -12.63 34.10 -48.13
N GLY A 527 -13.07 33.03 -47.49
CA GLY A 527 -14.14 32.15 -47.98
C GLY A 527 -14.91 31.53 -46.81
N ARG A 528 -16.22 31.81 -46.70
CA ARG A 528 -17.05 31.28 -45.61
C ARG A 528 -17.48 29.85 -45.91
N LYS A 529 -17.26 28.92 -44.96
CA LYS A 529 -18.22 27.89 -44.55
C LYS A 529 -17.72 27.15 -43.30
N TRP A 530 -18.48 27.24 -42.22
CA TRP A 530 -18.41 26.26 -41.14
C TRP A 530 -19.30 25.07 -41.51
N HIS A 531 -18.80 23.85 -41.37
CA HIS A 531 -19.58 22.62 -41.31
C HIS A 531 -18.81 21.57 -40.50
N HIS A 532 -19.50 20.79 -39.68
CA HIS A 532 -18.90 19.65 -38.98
C HIS A 532 -18.67 18.47 -39.95
N SER A 533 -17.47 17.91 -39.97
CA SER A 533 -17.23 16.52 -40.37
C SER A 533 -15.83 16.04 -39.98
N HIS A 534 -15.79 14.86 -39.34
CA HIS A 534 -14.64 13.96 -39.24
C HIS A 534 -13.39 14.40 -38.45
N TYR A 535 -13.25 13.85 -37.25
CA TYR A 535 -11.99 13.23 -36.81
C TYR A 535 -12.31 11.81 -36.31
N LYS A 536 -12.05 10.79 -37.14
CA LYS A 536 -12.05 9.37 -36.72
C LYS A 536 -10.60 8.93 -36.49
N ARG A 537 -10.36 8.33 -35.30
CA ARG A 537 -9.21 7.49 -34.88
C ARG A 537 -7.85 7.69 -35.59
N VAL A 538 -6.85 8.04 -34.79
CA VAL A 538 -5.67 7.16 -34.65
C VAL A 538 -5.59 6.80 -33.17
N ILE A 539 -5.76 5.51 -32.84
CA ILE A 539 -5.58 4.97 -31.49
C ILE A 539 -4.75 3.68 -31.62
N VAL A 540 -3.48 3.79 -31.25
CA VAL A 540 -2.50 2.74 -30.98
C VAL A 540 -1.59 3.34 -29.90
N GLY A 541 -1.18 2.65 -28.83
CA GLY A 541 -1.53 1.30 -28.42
C GLY A 541 -0.37 0.64 -27.67
N SER A 542 -0.23 0.92 -26.37
CA SER A 542 0.84 0.36 -25.53
C SER A 542 0.34 -0.09 -24.14
N ASP A 543 0.95 -1.16 -23.60
CA ASP A 543 0.26 -2.17 -22.79
C ASP A 543 0.45 -2.10 -21.26
N ASP A 544 0.99 -1.02 -20.70
CA ASP A 544 1.36 -0.91 -19.26
C ASP A 544 0.17 -0.72 -18.29
N ARG A 545 -1.04 -1.14 -18.66
CA ARG A 545 -2.27 -0.86 -17.87
C ARG A 545 -2.70 -1.97 -16.92
N LEU A 546 -2.13 -3.16 -17.00
CA LEU A 546 -2.77 -4.38 -16.47
C LEU A 546 -2.37 -4.82 -15.05
N LEU A 547 -1.28 -4.29 -14.47
CA LEU A 547 -0.82 -4.67 -13.12
C LEU A 547 -1.34 -3.77 -11.98
N GLY A 548 -1.95 -2.63 -12.29
CA GLY A 548 -2.33 -1.63 -11.29
C GLY A 548 -3.77 -1.71 -10.75
N ILE A 549 -4.57 -2.72 -11.13
CA ILE A 549 -6.04 -2.65 -11.02
C ILE A 549 -6.66 -3.52 -9.91
N SER A 550 -6.09 -4.67 -9.55
CA SER A 550 -6.65 -5.56 -8.51
C SER A 550 -6.88 -4.82 -7.18
N ASN A 551 -5.88 -4.04 -6.75
CA ASN A 551 -5.83 -3.44 -5.41
C ASN A 551 -6.51 -2.05 -5.33
N GLN A 552 -7.44 -1.72 -6.24
CA GLN A 552 -8.19 -0.46 -6.23
C GLN A 552 -9.71 -0.62 -6.01
N ILE A 553 -10.21 -1.85 -5.90
CA ILE A 553 -11.66 -2.14 -5.92
C ILE A 553 -12.37 -1.78 -4.60
N ILE A 554 -11.64 -1.69 -3.48
CA ILE A 554 -12.21 -1.37 -2.16
C ILE A 554 -12.01 0.11 -1.80
N ASN A 555 -12.98 0.97 -2.15
CA ASN A 555 -13.51 1.99 -1.23
C ASN A 555 -14.80 2.65 -1.74
N LEU A 556 -15.82 2.67 -0.87
CA LEU A 556 -17.00 3.58 -0.89
C LEU A 556 -17.86 3.64 -2.16
N ARG A 557 -18.56 2.54 -2.48
CA ARG A 557 -19.95 2.58 -3.02
C ARG A 557 -20.75 1.28 -2.85
N SER A 558 -20.11 0.11 -2.90
CA SER A 558 -20.79 -1.20 -3.05
C SER A 558 -20.97 -2.00 -1.74
N ALA A 559 -21.28 -1.34 -0.62
CA ALA A 559 -21.24 -1.93 0.72
C ALA A 559 -22.07 -3.22 0.92
N ALA A 560 -23.20 -3.34 0.21
CA ALA A 560 -24.09 -4.50 0.30
C ALA A 560 -23.60 -5.73 -0.49
N PHE A 561 -22.67 -5.57 -1.44
CA PHE A 561 -22.41 -6.54 -2.52
C PHE A 561 -20.96 -7.08 -2.54
N PHE A 562 -20.28 -7.13 -1.40
CA PHE A 562 -18.97 -7.79 -1.29
C PHE A 562 -19.06 -9.28 -1.66
N PHE A 563 -17.99 -9.81 -2.26
CA PHE A 563 -17.95 -11.14 -2.86
C PHE A 563 -16.97 -12.08 -2.12
N THR A 564 -17.51 -13.17 -1.59
CA THR A 564 -16.76 -14.39 -1.22
C THR A 564 -17.68 -15.60 -1.41
N SER A 565 -17.24 -16.80 -1.03
CA SER A 565 -17.93 -18.07 -1.30
C SER A 565 -19.41 -18.10 -0.94
N ALA A 566 -20.27 -18.45 -1.91
CA ALA A 566 -21.65 -18.88 -1.68
C ALA A 566 -22.47 -17.93 -0.78
N ARG A 567 -22.74 -16.70 -1.26
CA ARG A 567 -23.55 -15.71 -0.54
C ARG A 567 -24.99 -15.60 -1.07
N ALA A 568 -25.95 -15.71 -0.15
CA ALA A 568 -27.23 -15.00 -0.27
C ALA A 568 -27.11 -13.65 0.47
N GLN A 569 -27.82 -12.64 -0.03
CA GLN A 569 -27.87 -11.30 0.55
C GLN A 569 -29.35 -10.89 0.73
N LEU A 570 -29.70 -10.44 1.92
CA LEU A 570 -31.07 -10.13 2.36
C LEU A 570 -31.09 -8.66 2.81
N LEU A 571 -32.07 -7.88 2.34
CA LEU A 571 -32.10 -6.42 2.47
C LEU A 571 -33.44 -5.92 3.05
N HIS A 572 -33.34 -4.86 3.85
CA HIS A 572 -34.31 -4.38 4.83
C HIS A 572 -34.24 -2.83 4.83
N CYS A 573 -35.29 -2.11 4.46
CA CYS A 573 -35.35 -0.65 4.41
C CYS A 573 -36.56 -0.03 5.18
N TYR A 574 -36.28 0.62 6.32
CA TYR A 574 -37.26 1.35 7.16
C TYR A 574 -37.57 2.78 6.66
N GLU A 575 -38.85 3.18 6.47
CA GLU A 575 -39.20 4.59 6.26
C GLU A 575 -39.31 5.40 7.59
N MET A 576 -38.48 6.45 7.74
CA MET A 576 -38.69 7.46 8.79
C MET A 576 -39.73 8.51 8.35
N SER A 577 -40.98 8.37 8.81
CA SER A 577 -42.04 9.33 8.46
C SER A 577 -41.93 10.67 9.22
N GLU A 578 -41.71 11.79 8.51
CA GLU A 578 -41.99 13.16 9.01
C GLU A 578 -43.08 13.86 8.18
N LYS A 579 -43.92 14.69 8.84
CA LYS A 579 -45.22 15.12 8.30
C LYS A 579 -45.34 16.62 8.01
N SER A 580 -45.14 16.99 6.73
CA SER A 580 -45.86 18.10 6.03
C SER A 580 -45.58 19.55 6.54
N PRO A 581 -46.09 20.64 5.89
CA PRO A 581 -47.14 20.72 4.85
C PRO A 581 -46.88 21.60 3.59
N LYS A 582 -47.25 21.03 2.43
CA LYS A 582 -47.99 21.61 1.28
C LYS A 582 -47.85 23.10 0.89
N SER A 583 -47.54 23.35 -0.41
CA SER A 583 -48.49 24.05 -1.31
C SER A 583 -48.26 23.77 -2.81
N ALA A 584 -49.30 23.99 -3.61
CA ALA A 584 -49.46 23.79 -5.07
C ALA A 584 -48.79 24.91 -5.92
N SER A 585 -48.55 24.87 -7.24
CA SER A 585 -48.61 23.89 -8.37
C SER A 585 -48.04 24.62 -9.64
N PRO A 586 -48.28 24.21 -10.91
CA PRO A 586 -47.85 22.98 -11.58
C PRO A 586 -47.06 23.25 -12.90
N ARG A 587 -46.40 22.23 -13.46
CA ARG A 587 -46.25 22.06 -14.93
C ARG A 587 -46.16 20.57 -15.27
N SER A 588 -46.80 20.16 -16.35
CA SER A 588 -46.91 18.77 -16.78
C SER A 588 -45.68 18.32 -17.60
N PRO A 589 -45.22 17.07 -17.46
CA PRO A 589 -44.46 16.40 -18.52
C PRO A 589 -45.40 15.96 -19.66
N GLU A 590 -44.85 15.75 -20.86
CA GLU A 590 -45.49 14.92 -21.90
C GLU A 590 -44.86 13.53 -21.88
N SER A 591 -45.67 12.50 -22.16
CA SER A 591 -45.35 11.09 -21.96
C SER A 591 -44.86 10.38 -23.23
N GLN A 592 -44.00 9.36 -23.07
CA GLN A 592 -44.01 8.18 -23.94
C GLN A 592 -44.25 6.90 -23.12
N GLY A 593 -44.05 5.72 -23.72
CA GLY A 593 -44.45 4.42 -23.17
C GLY A 593 -43.65 3.25 -23.75
N PRO A 594 -44.01 2.00 -23.43
CA PRO A 594 -43.06 0.91 -23.21
C PRO A 594 -42.58 0.17 -24.46
N VAL A 595 -41.36 -0.40 -24.38
CA VAL A 595 -40.74 -1.30 -25.37
C VAL A 595 -40.52 -2.71 -24.78
N ALA A 596 -40.30 -3.71 -25.65
CA ALA A 596 -40.31 -5.15 -25.32
C ALA A 596 -39.00 -5.88 -25.69
N THR A 597 -38.85 -7.10 -25.20
CA THR A 597 -37.58 -7.87 -25.18
C THR A 597 -37.27 -8.69 -26.45
N ALA A 598 -35.98 -8.77 -26.79
CA ALA A 598 -35.40 -9.75 -27.73
C ALA A 598 -33.91 -9.98 -27.43
N ALA A 599 -33.38 -11.19 -27.69
CA ALA A 599 -31.96 -11.53 -27.46
C ALA A 599 -31.10 -11.32 -28.72
N GLN A 600 -29.86 -10.86 -28.54
CA GLN A 600 -28.93 -10.49 -29.62
C GLN A 600 -27.79 -11.51 -29.85
N ALA A 601 -27.26 -11.51 -31.08
CA ALA A 601 -25.93 -12.03 -31.42
C ALA A 601 -24.91 -10.87 -31.45
N LEU A 602 -23.63 -11.16 -31.27
CA LEU A 602 -22.57 -10.13 -31.22
C LEU A 602 -22.15 -9.68 -32.63
N GLU A 603 -22.84 -8.68 -33.17
CA GLU A 603 -22.48 -8.01 -34.43
C GLU A 603 -21.60 -6.75 -34.22
N VAL A 604 -21.33 -5.98 -35.29
CA VAL A 604 -20.30 -4.91 -35.32
C VAL A 604 -20.81 -3.67 -36.06
N ASP A 605 -21.08 -2.57 -35.31
CA ASP A 605 -21.55 -1.22 -35.72
C ASP A 605 -22.85 -1.23 -36.60
N ASP A 606 -23.96 -0.52 -36.31
CA ASP A 606 -24.20 0.77 -35.62
C ASP A 606 -25.59 0.83 -34.85
N VAL A 607 -25.82 1.93 -34.08
CA VAL A 607 -26.86 2.33 -33.06
C VAL A 607 -28.22 2.88 -33.67
N PRO A 608 -29.46 2.90 -33.04
CA PRO A 608 -29.88 3.23 -31.63
C PRO A 608 -31.19 2.61 -30.97
N GLU A 609 -31.55 3.09 -29.74
CA GLU A 609 -32.90 3.32 -29.08
C GLU A 609 -33.95 2.18 -28.80
N GLY A 610 -34.67 2.06 -27.65
CA GLY A 610 -34.67 2.75 -26.32
C GLY A 610 -35.86 2.37 -25.35
N GLU A 611 -35.73 2.61 -24.02
CA GLU A 611 -36.73 2.89 -22.90
C GLU A 611 -38.00 1.97 -22.62
N GLU A 612 -38.61 1.74 -21.44
CA GLU A 612 -38.50 2.18 -20.01
C GLU A 612 -39.36 1.31 -19.00
N ASP A 613 -39.17 1.48 -17.67
CA ASP A 613 -40.14 1.48 -16.51
C ASP A 613 -40.69 0.26 -15.68
N ASP A 614 -41.20 0.61 -14.46
CA ASP A 614 -41.54 -0.23 -13.26
C ASP A 614 -42.72 0.31 -12.35
N PRO A 615 -42.81 0.45 -10.97
CA PRO A 615 -41.94 0.16 -9.77
C PRO A 615 -42.59 -0.38 -8.43
N GLY A 616 -41.76 -0.71 -7.39
CA GLY A 616 -42.09 -0.71 -5.92
C GLY A 616 -42.33 -2.07 -5.17
N LEU A 617 -42.39 -2.24 -3.82
CA LEU A 617 -42.07 -1.39 -2.63
C LEU A 617 -42.28 -2.10 -1.22
N GLY A 618 -41.32 -1.98 -0.26
CA GLY A 618 -41.40 -1.96 1.26
C GLY A 618 -42.06 -3.07 2.13
N GLU A 619 -41.96 -3.16 3.48
CA GLU A 619 -41.01 -2.62 4.52
C GLU A 619 -40.80 -3.62 5.73
N ASP A 620 -39.55 -3.90 6.15
CA ASP A 620 -38.94 -4.35 7.46
C ASP A 620 -39.58 -5.26 8.55
N SER A 621 -38.78 -6.15 9.21
CA SER A 621 -38.63 -6.26 10.69
C SER A 621 -37.59 -7.30 11.23
N GLU A 622 -36.63 -6.84 12.07
CA GLU A 622 -35.80 -7.50 13.13
C GLU A 622 -35.04 -8.87 12.93
N SER A 623 -33.75 -8.92 13.34
CA SER A 623 -32.85 -10.11 13.42
C SER A 623 -32.27 -10.33 14.84
N SER A 624 -31.82 -11.57 15.15
CA SER A 624 -31.18 -11.93 16.42
C SER A 624 -29.96 -12.87 16.25
N THR A 625 -28.75 -12.39 16.54
CA THR A 625 -27.48 -13.10 16.29
C THR A 625 -26.59 -13.25 17.52
N ALA A 626 -25.64 -14.20 17.45
CA ALA A 626 -24.70 -14.52 18.54
C ALA A 626 -23.24 -14.51 18.06
N SER A 627 -22.31 -14.21 18.98
CA SER A 627 -20.90 -13.96 18.66
C SER A 627 -20.08 -15.22 18.31
N ILE A 628 -19.21 -15.09 17.30
CA ILE A 628 -18.32 -16.13 16.76
C ILE A 628 -17.40 -16.74 17.84
N THR A 629 -17.14 -18.05 17.75
CA THR A 629 -16.15 -18.76 18.59
C THR A 629 -14.95 -19.24 17.77
N SER A 630 -13.78 -19.39 18.41
CA SER A 630 -12.53 -19.82 17.74
C SER A 630 -12.62 -21.17 17.02
N SER A 631 -13.57 -22.03 17.38
CA SER A 631 -13.80 -23.32 16.72
C SER A 631 -14.55 -23.23 15.37
N ILE A 632 -14.95 -22.03 14.96
CA ILE A 632 -15.56 -21.75 13.64
C ILE A 632 -14.48 -21.43 12.58
N LEU A 633 -13.30 -20.96 13.00
CA LEU A 633 -12.18 -20.56 12.12
C LEU A 633 -11.36 -21.74 11.54
N HIS A 634 -11.83 -22.98 11.66
CA HIS A 634 -11.07 -24.18 11.29
C HIS A 634 -11.43 -24.66 9.87
N TYR A 635 -10.79 -24.07 8.86
CA TYR A 635 -10.91 -24.49 7.46
C TYR A 635 -10.30 -25.88 7.19
N ARG A 636 -10.74 -26.54 6.11
CA ARG A 636 -10.09 -27.75 5.60
C ARG A 636 -9.04 -27.36 4.56
N THR A 637 -7.89 -28.03 4.57
CA THR A 637 -6.79 -27.77 3.61
C THR A 637 -6.66 -28.94 2.65
N ILE A 638 -6.70 -28.67 1.35
CA ILE A 638 -6.53 -29.67 0.28
C ILE A 638 -5.45 -29.16 -0.67
N ASN A 639 -4.36 -29.91 -0.80
CA ASN A 639 -3.20 -29.57 -1.64
C ASN A 639 -2.65 -28.14 -1.38
N GLY A 640 -2.64 -27.69 -0.12
CA GLY A 640 -2.16 -26.36 0.29
C GLY A 640 -3.16 -25.20 0.14
N ARG A 641 -4.33 -25.42 -0.47
CA ARG A 641 -5.42 -24.44 -0.61
C ARG A 641 -6.46 -24.62 0.51
N THR A 642 -7.09 -23.56 1.01
CA THR A 642 -8.14 -23.68 2.05
C THR A 642 -9.54 -23.70 1.44
N TYR A 643 -10.47 -24.36 2.14
CA TYR A 643 -11.88 -24.49 1.78
C TYR A 643 -12.75 -24.47 3.06
N HIS A 644 -14.07 -24.28 2.89
CA HIS A 644 -15.05 -24.37 3.97
C HIS A 644 -14.90 -25.63 4.84
N SER A 645 -15.24 -25.54 6.13
CA SER A 645 -15.06 -26.64 7.09
C SER A 645 -16.12 -27.74 6.93
N GLU A 646 -15.79 -28.98 7.32
CA GLU A 646 -16.74 -30.11 7.36
C GLU A 646 -17.73 -30.05 8.56
N ARG A 647 -17.81 -28.91 9.28
CA ARG A 647 -18.81 -28.69 10.33
C ARG A 647 -20.13 -28.17 9.76
N GLY A 648 -20.76 -28.99 8.92
CA GLY A 648 -22.04 -28.71 8.28
C GLY A 648 -22.27 -29.64 7.09
N ASN A 649 -23.45 -29.53 6.47
CA ASN A 649 -23.76 -30.24 5.21
C ASN A 649 -23.55 -29.34 3.97
N ALA A 650 -23.03 -28.13 4.15
CA ALA A 650 -22.73 -27.19 3.07
C ALA A 650 -21.70 -27.77 2.09
N ALA A 651 -21.80 -27.40 0.81
CA ALA A 651 -21.01 -27.99 -0.26
C ALA A 651 -20.48 -26.93 -1.26
N TYR A 652 -19.56 -26.07 -0.79
CA TYR A 652 -18.86 -25.12 -1.67
C TYR A 652 -17.60 -25.72 -2.31
N TRP A 653 -17.38 -25.44 -3.59
CA TRP A 653 -16.38 -26.11 -4.42
C TRP A 653 -15.09 -25.31 -4.67
N GLY A 654 -15.13 -23.98 -4.58
CA GLY A 654 -13.95 -23.13 -4.75
C GLY A 654 -13.11 -23.01 -3.47
N SER A 655 -11.86 -22.57 -3.60
CA SER A 655 -11.03 -22.18 -2.46
C SER A 655 -11.61 -20.97 -1.70
N ASN A 656 -11.14 -20.75 -0.47
CA ASN A 656 -11.55 -19.62 0.37
C ASN A 656 -10.38 -18.85 1.03
N ASP A 657 -9.17 -19.01 0.50
CA ASP A 657 -8.00 -18.19 0.87
C ASP A 657 -7.93 -16.85 0.12
N GLU A 658 -7.01 -15.99 0.55
CA GLU A 658 -6.84 -14.60 0.09
C GLU A 658 -6.64 -14.49 -1.43
N ARG A 659 -5.84 -15.38 -2.03
CA ARG A 659 -5.60 -15.43 -3.49
C ARG A 659 -6.88 -15.69 -4.29
N GLN A 660 -7.80 -16.52 -3.77
CA GLN A 660 -9.09 -16.74 -4.40
C GLN A 660 -10.04 -15.55 -4.16
N SER A 661 -9.90 -14.85 -3.04
CA SER A 661 -10.68 -13.64 -2.74
C SER A 661 -10.32 -12.48 -3.68
N GLU A 662 -9.03 -12.24 -3.94
CA GLU A 662 -8.56 -11.28 -4.97
C GLU A 662 -9.20 -11.55 -6.35
N ALA A 663 -9.22 -12.82 -6.77
CA ALA A 663 -9.85 -13.22 -8.01
C ALA A 663 -11.38 -12.97 -8.00
N MET A 664 -12.05 -13.10 -6.85
CA MET A 664 -13.47 -12.79 -6.72
C MET A 664 -13.77 -11.28 -6.68
N ASP A 665 -12.87 -10.42 -6.21
CA ASP A 665 -13.00 -8.95 -6.35
C ASP A 665 -12.89 -8.52 -7.83
N ILE A 666 -11.95 -9.11 -8.58
CA ILE A 666 -11.85 -8.92 -10.03
C ILE A 666 -13.14 -9.40 -10.73
N ALA A 667 -13.72 -10.52 -10.29
CA ALA A 667 -15.00 -11.02 -10.78
C ALA A 667 -16.17 -10.08 -10.43
N HIS A 668 -16.23 -9.53 -9.20
CA HIS A 668 -17.23 -8.53 -8.82
C HIS A 668 -17.20 -7.34 -9.79
N HIS A 669 -16.02 -6.75 -10.00
CA HIS A 669 -15.91 -5.59 -10.89
C HIS A 669 -16.29 -5.93 -12.34
N MET A 670 -15.86 -7.10 -12.84
CA MET A 670 -16.24 -7.60 -14.16
C MET A 670 -17.77 -7.77 -14.31
N PHE A 671 -18.45 -8.35 -13.32
CA PHE A 671 -19.90 -8.54 -13.34
C PHE A 671 -20.65 -7.19 -13.25
N THR A 672 -20.24 -6.31 -12.34
CA THR A 672 -20.83 -4.96 -12.19
C THR A 672 -20.62 -4.11 -13.46
N LEU A 673 -19.47 -4.19 -14.14
CA LEU A 673 -19.29 -3.59 -15.47
C LEU A 673 -20.23 -4.17 -16.54
N SER A 674 -20.55 -5.48 -16.47
CA SER A 674 -21.50 -6.08 -17.41
C SER A 674 -22.91 -5.52 -17.25
N GLN A 675 -23.28 -5.15 -16.01
CA GLN A 675 -24.54 -4.51 -15.61
C GLN A 675 -24.47 -2.95 -15.63
N ASP A 676 -23.59 -2.37 -16.46
CA ASP A 676 -23.42 -0.90 -16.65
C ASP A 676 -23.00 -0.09 -15.41
N GLY A 677 -22.56 -0.76 -14.35
CA GLY A 677 -22.20 -0.15 -13.07
C GLY A 677 -23.23 -0.41 -11.96
N GLU A 678 -24.41 -0.93 -12.31
CA GLU A 678 -25.46 -1.25 -11.35
C GLU A 678 -25.15 -2.52 -10.54
N LEU A 679 -25.64 -2.54 -9.31
CA LEU A 679 -25.42 -3.64 -8.37
C LEU A 679 -26.57 -4.65 -8.35
N HIS A 680 -27.72 -4.29 -8.90
CA HIS A 680 -28.91 -5.11 -9.09
C HIS A 680 -29.69 -4.63 -10.33
N LEU A 681 -30.53 -5.48 -10.92
CA LEU A 681 -31.50 -5.13 -11.96
C LEU A 681 -32.95 -5.16 -11.43
N ALA A 682 -33.16 -5.79 -10.27
CA ALA A 682 -34.34 -5.62 -9.45
C ALA A 682 -34.61 -4.12 -9.21
N PRO A 683 -35.84 -3.63 -9.50
CA PRO A 683 -36.18 -2.21 -9.54
C PRO A 683 -36.58 -1.73 -8.14
N LEU A 684 -35.58 -1.63 -7.27
CA LEU A 684 -35.75 -1.19 -5.89
C LEU A 684 -36.02 0.32 -5.84
N ASN A 685 -36.89 0.72 -4.91
CA ASN A 685 -37.46 2.07 -4.90
C ASN A 685 -36.41 3.15 -4.52
N ASP A 686 -36.61 4.36 -5.04
CA ASP A 686 -35.59 5.40 -5.11
C ASP A 686 -35.30 6.14 -3.78
N SER A 687 -34.64 5.43 -2.86
CA SER A 687 -33.41 5.92 -2.11
C SER A 687 -30.55 5.52 -2.94
N ILE A 688 -29.96 4.52 -3.71
CA ILE A 688 -29.21 3.33 -3.19
C ILE A 688 -27.81 3.61 -2.62
N GLN A 689 -27.38 4.85 -2.77
CA GLN A 689 -26.71 5.67 -1.76
C GLN A 689 -27.44 5.71 -0.39
N TYR A 690 -28.65 5.13 -0.26
CA TYR A 690 -29.62 5.28 0.83
C TYR A 690 -29.09 4.70 2.18
N PRO A 691 -28.66 5.53 3.16
CA PRO A 691 -27.99 5.07 4.40
C PRO A 691 -28.95 4.59 5.49
N GLY A 692 -30.20 4.29 5.14
CA GLY A 692 -31.26 3.84 6.05
C GLY A 692 -31.58 2.35 5.98
N CYS A 693 -31.08 1.62 4.98
CA CYS A 693 -31.35 0.20 4.81
C CYS A 693 -30.32 -0.67 5.56
N GLU A 694 -30.78 -1.68 6.28
CA GLU A 694 -29.95 -2.75 6.87
C GLU A 694 -29.73 -3.89 5.86
N VAL A 695 -28.47 -4.33 5.73
CA VAL A 695 -28.05 -5.43 4.86
C VAL A 695 -27.59 -6.61 5.70
N ILE A 696 -28.09 -7.81 5.43
CA ILE A 696 -27.64 -9.06 6.02
C ILE A 696 -27.09 -9.96 4.91
N GLY A 697 -25.78 -10.22 4.93
CA GLY A 697 -25.17 -11.24 4.07
C GLY A 697 -24.96 -12.55 4.82
N THR A 698 -25.30 -13.68 4.20
CA THR A 698 -25.00 -15.02 4.75
C THR A 698 -23.80 -15.64 4.04
N ASP A 699 -22.83 -16.20 4.76
CA ASP A 699 -21.70 -16.96 4.18
C ASP A 699 -21.35 -18.14 5.10
N ILE A 700 -21.02 -19.30 4.51
CA ILE A 700 -20.60 -20.50 5.27
C ILE A 700 -19.17 -20.40 5.83
N SER A 701 -18.42 -19.37 5.46
CA SER A 701 -17.05 -19.09 5.92
C SER A 701 -16.92 -17.66 6.49
N PRO A 702 -16.25 -17.48 7.65
CA PRO A 702 -15.92 -16.15 8.17
C PRO A 702 -14.71 -15.54 7.44
N ILE A 703 -14.91 -15.17 6.17
CA ILE A 703 -13.93 -14.57 5.24
C ILE A 703 -14.34 -13.15 4.83
N GLN A 704 -15.05 -12.45 5.70
CA GLN A 704 -15.63 -11.14 5.44
C GLN A 704 -14.59 -10.00 5.54
N PRO A 705 -14.78 -8.87 4.84
CA PRO A 705 -13.95 -7.69 5.00
C PRO A 705 -13.85 -7.23 6.46
N SER A 706 -12.65 -6.82 6.89
CA SER A 706 -12.39 -6.36 8.27
C SER A 706 -13.04 -5.03 8.62
N TRP A 707 -13.55 -4.30 7.62
CA TRP A 707 -14.38 -3.11 7.79
C TRP A 707 -15.64 -3.23 6.95
N VAL A 708 -16.79 -2.96 7.58
CA VAL A 708 -18.11 -2.89 6.95
C VAL A 708 -18.83 -1.64 7.45
N PRO A 709 -19.68 -0.99 6.65
CA PRO A 709 -20.49 0.13 7.15
C PRO A 709 -21.46 -0.30 8.27
N PRO A 710 -21.89 0.63 9.15
CA PRO A 710 -22.71 0.29 10.33
C PRO A 710 -24.07 -0.36 10.04
N ASN A 711 -24.54 -0.25 8.81
CA ASN A 711 -25.79 -0.83 8.32
C ASN A 711 -25.60 -2.18 7.59
N VAL A 712 -24.40 -2.77 7.61
CA VAL A 712 -24.11 -4.08 7.01
C VAL A 712 -23.71 -5.07 8.11
N LYS A 713 -24.36 -6.24 8.11
CA LYS A 713 -24.09 -7.36 9.02
C LYS A 713 -23.80 -8.63 8.20
N PHE A 714 -22.99 -9.52 8.76
CA PHE A 714 -22.72 -10.83 8.19
C PHE A 714 -23.04 -11.94 9.19
N GLU A 715 -23.80 -12.93 8.74
CA GLU A 715 -24.28 -14.06 9.53
C GLU A 715 -23.71 -15.37 8.94
N ILE A 716 -23.34 -16.32 9.81
CA ILE A 716 -22.73 -17.59 9.36
C ILE A 716 -23.83 -18.64 9.22
N GLU A 717 -24.48 -18.67 8.05
CA GLU A 717 -25.55 -19.60 7.72
C GLU A 717 -25.28 -20.34 6.39
N ASP A 718 -25.83 -21.56 6.29
CA ASP A 718 -25.89 -22.35 5.07
C ASP A 718 -27.30 -22.21 4.48
N PHE A 719 -27.45 -21.44 3.39
CA PHE A 719 -28.74 -21.16 2.75
C PHE A 719 -29.46 -22.42 2.21
N ASN A 720 -28.80 -23.59 2.22
CA ASN A 720 -29.40 -24.87 1.85
C ASN A 720 -30.22 -25.51 2.99
N GLN A 721 -30.10 -25.01 4.23
CA GLN A 721 -30.94 -25.38 5.37
C GLN A 721 -32.24 -24.55 5.41
N ASP A 722 -33.14 -24.86 6.35
CA ASP A 722 -34.29 -23.99 6.63
C ASP A 722 -33.81 -22.62 7.14
N TRP A 723 -34.13 -21.55 6.41
CA TRP A 723 -33.74 -20.17 6.72
C TRP A 723 -34.35 -19.73 8.05
N THR A 724 -33.50 -19.24 8.96
CA THR A 724 -33.87 -18.91 10.35
C THR A 724 -34.68 -17.62 10.46
N PHE A 725 -34.60 -16.76 9.45
CA PHE A 725 -35.30 -15.48 9.38
C PHE A 725 -36.84 -15.63 9.45
N PRO A 726 -37.56 -14.61 9.97
CA PRO A 726 -39.02 -14.60 9.98
C PRO A 726 -39.60 -14.67 8.56
N ALA A 727 -40.86 -15.08 8.46
CA ALA A 727 -41.61 -14.88 7.22
C ALA A 727 -41.91 -13.39 7.03
N GLU A 728 -41.84 -12.92 5.79
CA GLU A 728 -42.21 -11.55 5.41
C GLU A 728 -41.41 -10.46 6.17
N SER A 729 -40.10 -10.69 6.36
CA SER A 729 -39.16 -9.80 7.06
C SER A 729 -38.29 -8.93 6.15
N PHE A 730 -38.13 -9.27 4.86
CA PHE A 730 -37.25 -8.54 3.92
C PHE A 730 -37.99 -7.94 2.71
N ASP A 731 -37.39 -6.88 2.16
CA ASP A 731 -37.86 -6.18 0.96
C ASP A 731 -37.19 -6.72 -0.31
N TYR A 732 -35.95 -7.20 -0.19
CA TYR A 732 -35.16 -7.69 -1.31
C TYR A 732 -34.25 -8.87 -0.94
N VAL A 733 -34.15 -9.85 -1.83
CA VAL A 733 -33.30 -11.04 -1.72
C VAL A 733 -32.45 -11.16 -2.99
N HIS A 734 -31.13 -11.06 -2.85
CA HIS A 734 -30.17 -11.19 -3.93
C HIS A 734 -29.35 -12.49 -3.80
N LEU A 735 -29.31 -13.26 -4.88
CA LEU A 735 -28.60 -14.54 -4.99
C LEU A 735 -27.57 -14.41 -6.11
N ARG A 736 -26.26 -14.38 -5.78
CA ARG A 736 -25.20 -14.09 -6.76
C ARG A 736 -24.20 -15.24 -6.87
N TYR A 737 -24.09 -15.82 -8.06
CA TYR A 737 -23.05 -16.79 -8.44
C TYR A 737 -23.01 -18.03 -7.52
N LEU A 738 -24.19 -18.63 -7.31
CA LEU A 738 -24.43 -19.85 -6.53
C LEU A 738 -24.35 -21.13 -7.39
N VAL A 739 -23.93 -21.03 -8.65
CA VAL A 739 -23.54 -22.16 -9.50
C VAL A 739 -22.64 -23.16 -8.74
N GLY A 740 -23.00 -24.44 -8.77
CA GLY A 740 -22.30 -25.50 -8.03
C GLY A 740 -22.52 -25.54 -6.51
N CYS A 741 -23.32 -24.63 -5.94
CA CYS A 741 -23.52 -24.49 -4.48
C CYS A 741 -24.90 -24.95 -4.00
N VAL A 742 -25.88 -25.07 -4.91
CA VAL A 742 -27.30 -25.34 -4.61
C VAL A 742 -27.69 -26.76 -5.10
N PRO A 743 -28.23 -27.64 -4.23
CA PRO A 743 -28.73 -28.96 -4.61
C PRO A 743 -30.21 -28.93 -5.07
N ASN A 744 -31.00 -27.97 -4.59
CA ASN A 744 -32.42 -27.82 -4.94
C ASN A 744 -32.79 -26.33 -5.09
N TRP A 745 -32.83 -25.86 -6.34
CA TRP A 745 -33.17 -24.48 -6.68
C TRP A 745 -34.62 -24.11 -6.39
N ASP A 746 -35.57 -25.05 -6.51
CA ASP A 746 -36.97 -24.80 -6.19
C ASP A 746 -37.12 -24.44 -4.70
N ASN A 747 -36.47 -25.19 -3.81
CA ASN A 747 -36.47 -24.92 -2.37
C ASN A 747 -35.83 -23.56 -2.05
N LEU A 748 -34.76 -23.17 -2.75
CA LEU A 748 -34.11 -21.88 -2.57
C LEU A 748 -35.07 -20.71 -2.88
N PHE A 749 -35.86 -20.82 -3.96
CA PHE A 749 -36.84 -19.81 -4.32
C PHE A 749 -38.11 -19.87 -3.45
N GLU A 750 -38.56 -21.05 -3.02
CA GLU A 750 -39.65 -21.22 -2.04
C GLU A 750 -39.28 -20.55 -0.69
N GLN A 751 -38.01 -20.61 -0.26
CA GLN A 751 -37.55 -19.91 0.94
C GLN A 751 -37.37 -18.39 0.75
N ALA A 752 -36.89 -17.93 -0.41
CA ALA A 752 -36.90 -16.51 -0.73
C ALA A 752 -38.34 -15.94 -0.70
N PHE A 753 -39.32 -16.66 -1.25
CA PHE A 753 -40.73 -16.27 -1.25
C PHE A 753 -41.35 -16.23 0.16
N LYS A 754 -40.90 -17.11 1.06
CA LYS A 754 -41.31 -17.13 2.49
C LYS A 754 -40.85 -15.86 3.22
N VAL A 755 -39.59 -15.45 3.06
CA VAL A 755 -39.02 -14.33 3.85
C VAL A 755 -39.23 -12.95 3.24
N LEU A 756 -39.49 -12.87 1.93
CA LEU A 756 -39.89 -11.62 1.27
C LEU A 756 -41.29 -11.18 1.68
N LYS A 757 -41.50 -9.87 1.72
CA LYS A 757 -42.81 -9.24 1.94
C LYS A 757 -43.69 -9.29 0.69
N PRO A 758 -45.03 -9.20 0.84
CA PRO A 758 -45.90 -8.85 -0.28
C PRO A 758 -45.40 -7.57 -0.95
N GLY A 759 -45.16 -7.61 -2.26
CA GLY A 759 -44.57 -6.50 -3.02
C GLY A 759 -43.04 -6.41 -3.04
N GLY A 760 -42.30 -7.26 -2.29
CA GLY A 760 -40.84 -7.33 -2.28
C GLY A 760 -40.25 -8.13 -3.45
N TRP A 761 -38.92 -8.05 -3.64
CA TRP A 761 -38.23 -8.54 -4.85
C TRP A 761 -37.23 -9.68 -4.59
N VAL A 762 -37.17 -10.66 -5.49
CA VAL A 762 -36.04 -11.61 -5.58
C VAL A 762 -35.23 -11.31 -6.84
N GLU A 763 -33.90 -11.43 -6.75
CA GLU A 763 -32.99 -11.47 -7.90
C GLU A 763 -32.02 -12.65 -7.79
N SER A 764 -31.80 -13.34 -8.90
CA SER A 764 -30.74 -14.33 -9.07
C SER A 764 -29.86 -13.95 -10.26
N PHE A 765 -28.59 -13.64 -10.00
CA PHE A 765 -27.53 -13.41 -11.00
C PHE A 765 -26.62 -14.64 -11.06
N GLU A 766 -26.50 -15.25 -12.23
CA GLU A 766 -25.67 -16.45 -12.44
C GLU A 766 -24.80 -16.36 -13.69
N ALA A 767 -23.64 -17.01 -13.64
CA ALA A 767 -22.70 -17.11 -14.73
C ALA A 767 -22.46 -18.57 -15.13
N SER A 768 -22.42 -18.84 -16.43
CA SER A 768 -22.25 -20.17 -16.99
C SER A 768 -20.85 -20.74 -16.72
N ALA A 769 -20.78 -21.97 -16.20
CA ALA A 769 -19.53 -22.74 -16.14
C ALA A 769 -19.09 -23.28 -17.53
N ILE A 770 -19.80 -22.98 -18.62
CA ILE A 770 -19.47 -23.39 -19.99
C ILE A 770 -18.92 -22.19 -20.77
N ILE A 771 -17.72 -22.37 -21.33
CA ILE A 771 -17.06 -21.41 -22.23
C ILE A 771 -17.48 -21.72 -23.67
N GLU A 772 -17.89 -20.68 -24.39
CA GLU A 772 -18.47 -20.75 -25.74
C GLU A 772 -17.81 -19.72 -26.67
N SER A 773 -18.02 -19.84 -27.99
CA SER A 773 -17.57 -18.87 -29.01
C SER A 773 -18.51 -18.88 -30.19
N ASP A 774 -18.83 -17.71 -30.75
CA ASP A 774 -19.82 -17.56 -31.85
C ASP A 774 -19.28 -17.93 -33.24
N ASP A 775 -17.97 -18.14 -33.37
CA ASP A 775 -17.24 -18.34 -34.64
C ASP A 775 -16.45 -19.66 -34.70
N ASP A 776 -16.83 -20.63 -33.87
CA ASP A 776 -16.12 -21.89 -33.63
C ASP A 776 -14.65 -21.73 -33.18
N SER A 777 -14.19 -20.55 -32.75
CA SER A 777 -12.77 -20.34 -32.39
C SER A 777 -12.32 -21.21 -31.21
N VAL A 778 -13.18 -21.41 -30.20
CA VAL A 778 -12.97 -22.38 -29.11
C VAL A 778 -13.16 -23.81 -29.66
N LYS A 779 -12.05 -24.54 -29.87
CA LYS A 779 -12.06 -25.86 -30.53
C LYS A 779 -12.44 -26.99 -29.56
N PRO A 780 -13.20 -28.02 -29.97
CA PRO A 780 -13.70 -29.07 -29.08
C PRO A 780 -12.64 -29.89 -28.31
N ASP A 781 -11.40 -29.89 -28.77
CA ASP A 781 -10.24 -30.54 -28.15
C ASP A 781 -9.39 -29.60 -27.27
N SER A 782 -9.69 -28.29 -27.25
CA SER A 782 -8.94 -27.27 -26.51
C SER A 782 -9.23 -27.30 -25.00
N ALA A 783 -8.33 -26.72 -24.20
CA ALA A 783 -8.51 -26.59 -22.75
C ALA A 783 -9.71 -25.71 -22.37
N LEU A 784 -9.99 -24.65 -23.14
CA LEU A 784 -11.21 -23.82 -23.00
C LEU A 784 -12.49 -24.67 -23.14
N ALA A 785 -12.60 -25.48 -24.19
CA ALA A 785 -13.75 -26.35 -24.41
C ALA A 785 -13.89 -27.46 -23.35
N GLN A 786 -12.77 -27.87 -22.75
CA GLN A 786 -12.76 -28.87 -21.67
C GLN A 786 -13.23 -28.33 -20.30
N TRP A 787 -13.26 -27.01 -20.09
CA TRP A 787 -13.60 -26.37 -18.81
C TRP A 787 -14.97 -26.81 -18.29
N GLY A 788 -16.06 -26.46 -18.98
CA GLY A 788 -17.42 -26.88 -18.58
C GLY A 788 -17.60 -28.39 -18.38
N PRO A 789 -17.10 -29.25 -19.30
CA PRO A 789 -17.07 -30.70 -19.11
C PRO A 789 -16.35 -31.22 -17.86
N ILE A 790 -15.46 -30.47 -17.21
CA ILE A 790 -14.87 -30.84 -15.91
C ILE A 790 -15.93 -30.65 -14.81
N PHE A 791 -16.48 -29.43 -14.66
CA PHE A 791 -17.51 -29.11 -13.67
C PHE A 791 -18.78 -29.96 -13.85
N ILE A 792 -19.22 -30.20 -15.09
CA ILE A 792 -20.38 -31.04 -15.39
C ILE A 792 -20.15 -32.50 -14.99
N LYS A 793 -18.92 -33.04 -15.10
CA LYS A 793 -18.62 -34.39 -14.58
C LYS A 793 -18.62 -34.39 -13.05
N ALA A 794 -17.98 -33.39 -12.44
CA ALA A 794 -17.84 -33.27 -10.98
C ALA A 794 -19.18 -33.05 -10.26
N SER A 795 -20.17 -32.42 -10.91
CA SER A 795 -21.55 -32.27 -10.41
C SER A 795 -22.14 -33.58 -9.88
N LYS A 796 -21.80 -34.72 -10.50
CA LYS A 796 -22.29 -36.06 -10.13
C LYS A 796 -21.67 -36.63 -8.86
N THR A 797 -20.50 -36.11 -8.46
CA THR A 797 -19.80 -36.43 -7.22
C THR A 797 -20.13 -35.42 -6.12
N ILE A 798 -20.28 -34.14 -6.47
CA ILE A 798 -20.55 -33.02 -5.56
C ILE A 798 -22.04 -32.96 -5.16
N GLY A 799 -22.96 -33.39 -6.03
CA GLY A 799 -24.41 -33.35 -5.82
C GLY A 799 -25.11 -32.08 -6.31
N ASN A 800 -24.35 -31.01 -6.55
CA ASN A 800 -24.85 -29.70 -6.98
C ASN A 800 -24.67 -29.47 -8.49
N THR A 801 -25.58 -28.72 -9.10
CA THR A 801 -25.55 -28.41 -10.55
C THR A 801 -24.66 -27.22 -10.91
N PHE A 802 -23.89 -27.36 -11.99
CA PHE A 802 -23.08 -26.30 -12.60
C PHE A 802 -23.69 -25.72 -13.89
N THR A 803 -24.87 -26.20 -14.30
CA THR A 803 -25.52 -25.87 -15.57
C THR A 803 -26.71 -24.91 -15.43
N VAL A 804 -26.84 -24.23 -14.29
CA VAL A 804 -27.97 -23.34 -13.90
C VAL A 804 -28.50 -22.45 -15.03
N VAL A 805 -27.61 -21.73 -15.73
CA VAL A 805 -27.95 -20.82 -16.84
C VAL A 805 -28.46 -21.57 -18.07
N GLY A 806 -27.88 -22.74 -18.37
CA GLY A 806 -28.14 -23.56 -19.56
C GLY A 806 -29.35 -24.49 -19.42
N ASP A 807 -29.54 -25.10 -18.25
CA ASP A 807 -30.76 -25.84 -17.88
C ASP A 807 -31.93 -24.88 -17.57
N ASN A 808 -31.65 -23.57 -17.51
CA ASN A 808 -32.60 -22.49 -17.28
C ASN A 808 -33.39 -22.66 -15.96
N LEU A 809 -32.69 -22.89 -14.85
CA LEU A 809 -33.34 -23.21 -13.56
C LEU A 809 -33.95 -21.98 -12.86
N GLN A 810 -33.34 -20.80 -13.02
CA GLN A 810 -33.70 -19.58 -12.28
C GLN A 810 -35.16 -19.19 -12.51
N ARG A 811 -35.55 -18.96 -13.78
CA ARG A 811 -36.89 -18.48 -14.12
C ARG A 811 -38.03 -19.44 -13.76
N PRO A 812 -38.01 -20.73 -14.13
CA PRO A 812 -39.09 -21.66 -13.78
C PRO A 812 -39.18 -21.93 -12.28
N GLY A 813 -38.07 -21.90 -11.55
CA GLY A 813 -38.07 -22.02 -10.08
C GLY A 813 -38.74 -20.81 -9.41
N ILE A 814 -38.43 -19.59 -9.87
CA ILE A 814 -39.07 -18.34 -9.44
C ILE A 814 -40.57 -18.34 -9.79
N GLU A 815 -40.94 -18.69 -11.03
CA GLU A 815 -42.34 -18.80 -11.46
C GLU A 815 -43.11 -19.88 -10.67
N LYS A 816 -42.46 -21.00 -10.32
CA LYS A 816 -43.03 -22.08 -9.50
C LYS A 816 -43.23 -21.67 -8.04
N ALA A 817 -42.30 -20.93 -7.45
CA ALA A 817 -42.38 -20.47 -6.06
C ALA A 817 -43.54 -19.46 -5.83
N GLY A 818 -44.07 -18.87 -6.91
CA GLY A 818 -45.27 -18.01 -6.87
C GLY A 818 -44.99 -16.52 -7.12
N PHE A 819 -43.77 -16.16 -7.52
CA PHE A 819 -43.43 -14.78 -7.89
C PHE A 819 -44.10 -14.37 -9.22
N THR A 820 -44.42 -13.07 -9.35
CA THR A 820 -44.95 -12.43 -10.55
C THR A 820 -43.94 -11.45 -11.16
N ASP A 821 -44.29 -10.86 -12.30
CA ASP A 821 -43.54 -9.77 -12.93
C ASP A 821 -42.08 -10.14 -13.27
N VAL A 822 -41.88 -11.42 -13.61
CA VAL A 822 -40.58 -12.07 -13.84
C VAL A 822 -39.88 -11.48 -15.07
N LYS A 823 -38.96 -10.55 -14.82
CA LYS A 823 -38.03 -9.95 -15.79
C LYS A 823 -36.74 -10.77 -15.85
N GLN A 824 -36.05 -10.74 -17.00
CA GLN A 824 -34.83 -11.51 -17.25
C GLN A 824 -33.89 -10.73 -18.18
N TRP A 825 -32.60 -10.76 -17.85
CA TRP A 825 -31.50 -10.19 -18.63
C TRP A 825 -30.47 -11.29 -18.90
N ASP A 826 -30.19 -11.55 -20.18
CA ASP A 826 -29.16 -12.47 -20.64
C ASP A 826 -28.03 -11.67 -21.29
N SER A 827 -26.77 -12.05 -21.04
CA SER A 827 -25.61 -11.37 -21.62
C SER A 827 -24.47 -12.34 -21.93
N LYS A 828 -23.49 -11.89 -22.71
CA LYS A 828 -22.25 -12.62 -23.01
C LYS A 828 -21.09 -11.87 -22.36
N LEU A 829 -20.32 -12.58 -21.55
CA LEU A 829 -19.17 -12.07 -20.82
C LEU A 829 -17.88 -12.58 -21.48
N PRO A 830 -17.15 -11.73 -22.24
CA PRO A 830 -15.89 -12.10 -22.87
C PRO A 830 -14.83 -12.48 -21.83
N LEU A 831 -14.09 -13.56 -22.06
CA LEU A 831 -12.96 -13.97 -21.20
C LEU A 831 -11.59 -13.52 -21.72
N ASN A 832 -11.55 -12.79 -22.84
CA ASN A 832 -10.37 -12.06 -23.31
C ASN A 832 -10.79 -10.80 -24.12
N PRO A 833 -9.89 -9.83 -24.36
CA PRO A 833 -10.24 -8.54 -24.97
C PRO A 833 -10.34 -8.56 -26.51
N PHE A 834 -10.96 -9.60 -27.08
CA PHE A 834 -11.29 -9.68 -28.52
C PHE A 834 -12.38 -8.71 -29.02
N PRO A 835 -13.39 -8.27 -28.23
CA PRO A 835 -14.48 -7.45 -28.76
C PRO A 835 -14.05 -6.11 -29.35
N LYS A 836 -14.85 -5.59 -30.28
CA LYS A 836 -14.65 -4.27 -30.89
C LYS A 836 -15.32 -3.15 -30.09
N ASP A 837 -16.44 -3.45 -29.44
CA ASP A 837 -17.10 -2.54 -28.51
C ASP A 837 -16.18 -2.24 -27.31
N PRO A 838 -15.99 -0.97 -26.91
CA PRO A 838 -15.08 -0.62 -25.81
C PRO A 838 -15.47 -1.22 -24.46
N LYS A 839 -16.77 -1.32 -24.12
CA LYS A 839 -17.25 -1.85 -22.84
C LYS A 839 -17.01 -3.36 -22.76
N LEU A 840 -17.46 -4.11 -23.76
CA LEU A 840 -17.20 -5.55 -23.87
C LEU A 840 -15.70 -5.86 -23.95
N LYS A 841 -14.89 -4.98 -24.58
CA LYS A 841 -13.43 -5.15 -24.59
C LYS A 841 -12.81 -4.94 -23.21
N GLN A 842 -13.23 -3.91 -22.47
CA GLN A 842 -12.81 -3.67 -21.08
C GLN A 842 -13.20 -4.84 -20.18
N ILE A 843 -14.46 -5.31 -20.27
CA ILE A 843 -14.93 -6.51 -19.59
C ILE A 843 -14.04 -7.72 -19.95
N GLY A 844 -13.67 -7.89 -21.22
CA GLY A 844 -12.75 -8.94 -21.66
C GLY A 844 -11.32 -8.83 -21.10
N GLN A 845 -10.84 -7.64 -20.74
CA GLN A 845 -9.57 -7.49 -20.01
C GLN A 845 -9.70 -8.02 -18.57
N PHE A 846 -10.82 -7.75 -17.90
CA PHE A 846 -11.10 -8.29 -16.57
C PHE A 846 -11.41 -9.79 -16.60
N GLY A 847 -12.05 -10.30 -17.65
CA GLY A 847 -12.29 -11.73 -17.86
C GLY A 847 -11.00 -12.53 -18.01
N GLU A 848 -10.01 -11.98 -18.71
CA GLU A 848 -8.67 -12.58 -18.80
C GLU A 848 -7.93 -12.51 -17.45
N MET A 849 -8.04 -11.39 -16.75
CA MET A 849 -7.44 -11.21 -15.42
C MET A 849 -8.01 -12.22 -14.43
N PHE A 850 -9.34 -12.30 -14.28
CA PHE A 850 -10.04 -13.29 -13.46
C PHE A 850 -9.64 -14.73 -13.83
N SER A 851 -9.71 -15.07 -15.13
CA SER A 851 -9.40 -16.42 -15.63
C SER A 851 -7.93 -16.82 -15.41
N THR A 852 -7.02 -15.88 -15.20
CA THR A 852 -5.58 -16.15 -15.04
C THR A 852 -5.03 -15.92 -13.64
N GLN A 853 -5.60 -15.06 -12.79
CA GLN A 853 -5.18 -14.80 -11.40
C GLN A 853 -5.15 -16.10 -10.58
N ASP A 854 -6.33 -16.71 -10.38
CA ASP A 854 -6.46 -17.97 -9.64
C ASP A 854 -7.36 -19.00 -10.33
N THR A 855 -6.91 -19.42 -11.52
CA THR A 855 -7.45 -20.60 -12.22
C THR A 855 -7.43 -21.86 -11.35
N GLU A 856 -6.54 -21.92 -10.35
CA GLU A 856 -6.28 -23.10 -9.51
C GLU A 856 -7.31 -23.25 -8.39
N GLY A 857 -7.60 -22.16 -7.65
CA GLY A 857 -8.61 -22.14 -6.60
C GLY A 857 -10.03 -22.49 -7.07
N LEU A 858 -10.32 -22.28 -8.37
CA LEU A 858 -11.57 -22.67 -9.00
C LEU A 858 -11.62 -24.15 -9.42
N VAL A 859 -10.53 -24.70 -9.96
CA VAL A 859 -10.55 -26.03 -10.63
C VAL A 859 -9.98 -27.17 -9.79
N LEU A 860 -9.10 -26.90 -8.82
CA LEU A 860 -8.30 -27.94 -8.14
C LEU A 860 -9.16 -28.93 -7.35
N PHE A 861 -10.06 -28.45 -6.48
CA PHE A 861 -10.98 -29.33 -5.76
C PHE A 861 -11.90 -30.09 -6.71
N VAL A 862 -12.45 -29.42 -7.72
CA VAL A 862 -13.37 -30.00 -8.69
C VAL A 862 -12.71 -31.13 -9.48
N ALA A 863 -11.48 -30.94 -9.96
CA ALA A 863 -10.69 -31.98 -10.64
C ALA A 863 -10.25 -33.11 -9.69
N ASN A 864 -9.93 -32.81 -8.43
CA ASN A 864 -9.67 -33.84 -7.41
C ASN A 864 -10.90 -34.77 -7.22
N THR A 865 -12.15 -34.26 -7.31
CA THR A 865 -13.36 -35.12 -7.26
C THR A 865 -13.51 -36.07 -8.47
N LEU A 866 -12.74 -35.85 -9.53
CA LEU A 866 -12.63 -36.72 -10.71
C LEU A 866 -11.40 -37.64 -10.67
N GLY A 867 -10.61 -37.59 -9.59
CA GLY A 867 -9.42 -38.40 -9.41
C GLY A 867 -8.17 -37.92 -10.15
N TRP A 868 -8.13 -36.66 -10.60
CA TRP A 868 -6.93 -36.07 -11.20
C TRP A 868 -5.84 -35.85 -10.14
N THR A 869 -4.57 -35.89 -10.54
CA THR A 869 -3.45 -35.48 -9.68
C THR A 869 -3.20 -33.97 -9.75
N PRO A 870 -2.49 -33.36 -8.77
CA PRO A 870 -2.13 -31.94 -8.83
C PRO A 870 -1.35 -31.58 -10.10
N GLU A 871 -0.47 -32.48 -10.56
CA GLU A 871 0.34 -32.28 -11.76
C GLU A 871 -0.52 -32.27 -13.04
N GLU A 872 -1.55 -33.12 -13.11
CA GLU A 872 -2.53 -33.10 -14.22
C GLU A 872 -3.33 -31.80 -14.23
N VAL A 873 -3.73 -31.30 -13.05
CA VAL A 873 -4.39 -30.00 -12.89
C VAL A 873 -3.48 -28.84 -13.33
N HIS A 874 -2.21 -28.83 -12.92
CA HIS A 874 -1.25 -27.79 -13.33
C HIS A 874 -0.97 -27.81 -14.85
N VAL A 875 -0.85 -29.00 -15.45
CA VAL A 875 -0.73 -29.15 -16.92
C VAL A 875 -1.97 -28.65 -17.66
N TYR A 876 -3.17 -28.85 -17.09
CA TYR A 876 -4.41 -28.30 -17.64
C TYR A 876 -4.45 -26.77 -17.52
N ILE A 877 -4.16 -26.21 -16.34
CA ILE A 877 -4.15 -24.76 -16.08
C ILE A 877 -3.16 -24.04 -17.01
N ALA A 878 -1.98 -24.62 -17.25
CA ALA A 878 -0.99 -24.04 -18.16
C ALA A 878 -1.54 -23.87 -19.59
N LYS A 879 -2.23 -24.90 -20.13
CA LYS A 879 -2.89 -24.84 -21.44
C LYS A 879 -4.07 -23.87 -21.45
N PHE A 880 -4.91 -23.90 -20.42
CA PHE A 880 -6.05 -23.00 -20.29
C PHE A 880 -5.62 -21.52 -20.30
N ARG A 881 -4.61 -21.16 -19.50
CA ARG A 881 -4.04 -19.81 -19.46
C ARG A 881 -3.39 -19.40 -20.80
N GLN A 882 -2.77 -20.34 -21.52
CA GLN A 882 -2.24 -20.10 -22.86
C GLN A 882 -3.37 -19.82 -23.87
N GLU A 883 -4.45 -20.58 -23.84
CA GLU A 883 -5.59 -20.43 -24.76
C GLU A 883 -6.46 -19.19 -24.48
N ILE A 884 -6.65 -18.80 -23.21
CA ILE A 884 -7.30 -17.53 -22.84
C ILE A 884 -6.56 -16.34 -23.47
N ARG A 885 -5.22 -16.34 -23.39
CA ARG A 885 -4.35 -15.25 -23.87
C ARG A 885 -4.21 -15.21 -25.40
N ASP A 886 -4.61 -16.25 -26.12
CA ASP A 886 -4.55 -16.26 -27.57
C ASP A 886 -5.70 -15.43 -28.18
N ARG A 887 -5.36 -14.29 -28.77
CA ARG A 887 -6.30 -13.36 -29.42
C ARG A 887 -6.99 -13.92 -30.68
N ARG A 888 -6.69 -15.16 -31.07
CA ARG A 888 -7.39 -15.92 -32.12
C ARG A 888 -8.56 -16.74 -31.58
N ASN A 889 -8.63 -16.92 -30.25
CA ASN A 889 -9.76 -17.48 -29.55
C ASN A 889 -10.67 -16.32 -29.11
N HIS A 890 -11.98 -16.49 -29.28
CA HIS A 890 -13.00 -15.51 -28.88
C HIS A 890 -13.92 -16.08 -27.78
N PRO A 891 -13.36 -16.46 -26.61
CA PRO A 891 -14.13 -17.11 -25.56
C PRO A 891 -15.06 -16.14 -24.82
N TYR A 892 -16.28 -16.60 -24.53
CA TYR A 892 -17.18 -15.95 -23.58
C TYR A 892 -17.88 -16.98 -22.70
N ILE A 893 -18.48 -16.53 -21.59
CA ILE A 893 -19.49 -17.28 -20.84
C ILE A 893 -20.82 -16.53 -20.88
N ARG A 894 -21.95 -17.24 -20.78
CA ARG A 894 -23.26 -16.61 -20.64
C ARG A 894 -23.51 -16.15 -19.20
N LEU A 895 -24.04 -14.94 -19.05
CA LEU A 895 -24.65 -14.43 -17.82
C LEU A 895 -26.17 -14.51 -17.94
N LYS A 896 -26.84 -14.71 -16.81
CA LYS A 896 -28.30 -14.62 -16.68
C LYS A 896 -28.68 -14.03 -15.34
N THR A 897 -29.37 -12.91 -15.37
CA THR A 897 -30.07 -12.34 -14.21
C THR A 897 -31.56 -12.53 -14.40
N VAL A 898 -32.24 -13.08 -13.38
CA VAL A 898 -33.71 -13.16 -13.33
C VAL A 898 -34.17 -12.50 -12.05
N TRP A 899 -35.13 -11.59 -12.16
CA TRP A 899 -35.72 -10.92 -11.00
C TRP A 899 -37.25 -10.86 -11.10
N ALA A 900 -37.91 -10.87 -9.95
CA ALA A 900 -39.36 -11.01 -9.86
C ALA A 900 -39.90 -10.46 -8.54
N ARG A 901 -41.18 -10.07 -8.55
CA ARG A 901 -41.87 -9.48 -7.40
C ARG A 901 -42.75 -10.53 -6.71
N LYS A 902 -42.81 -10.52 -5.38
CA LYS A 902 -43.80 -11.29 -4.63
C LYS A 902 -45.16 -10.56 -4.72
N PRO A 903 -46.28 -11.24 -5.02
CA PRO A 903 -47.59 -10.60 -5.08
C PRO A 903 -47.98 -9.85 -3.81
N GLU A 904 -48.84 -8.83 -3.96
CA GLU A 904 -49.49 -8.04 -2.89
C GLU A 904 -50.62 -8.80 -2.17
#